data_AF-A0A402A709-F1
#
_entry.id   AF-A0A402A709-F1
#
_cell.length_a   1.000
_cell.length_b   1.000
_cell.length_c   1.000
_cell.angle_alpha   90.00
_cell.angle_beta   90.00
_cell.angle_gamma   90.00
#
_symmetry.space_group_name_H-M   'P 1'
#
loop_
_entity.id
_entity.type
_entity.pdbx_description
1 polymer ?
#
loop_
_entity_poly.entity_id
_entity_poly.type
_entity_poly.pdbx_seq_one_letter_code
_entity_poly.pdbx_strand_id
1 'polypeptide(L)'
;MTLNDDTSTEKSMRVVVTGMGAVTSLGTSVEALWAGIKSGQVGIRPVQNLPMDSYLTSLGGEVQEKVASGKTYPLCITHGDLVSAANERVLEFALQAGEEACDASGKSLQNIPAERWGVVIGTCMGGLSSASQWYKAYLDGVSASPECLLLFPPQSLAEIIGSVFGVKGPIISLSTACAAGANAIGYAADLIRSGQADVVLAGGTDALSDVTFAGFHALESLSPRPAAPYSRNRQGLSLGEGSGMLVLMRADLAEQLGVPMLAEILGYGLSADGYHPTAPDPYGRGAKRAIQAALKVSGVLAEQVQYVNGHGTGTAKNDSAETKAIRLALGAAAEQVKVSSSKSMIGHLLGAAGTVESIIAIKALQEQLAPPTANYDSVDPECDLDYVPNVSLPLPMNVAISNNFAFGGNNACLVLGKGDLSSASPATPGNERVVVTGISTLTSAGCTLDEVWEAFAKKQSSIQTKDGKRVAWVENLDPSPFLTVRDRRRMDRLSIFSVVATHLALANAALEVTDENRHDIGILFGSGLGPMESMEKFCKPLFSQGTAAASPGVFPNTVFNAAAGQVAIHVGTLGPNSTVTTGHGAGASAICYGYDQVANGLATAMVCLAVDTLTDAVVQAYSDLGILSPKSSFALAEGGVALLLESLSSARKRGARIYGEITGYGMAADGHGIGNFDRHDSGVRRAMCRAVQHAGIDIQKVNAIWANQSGFRPSDLAETTAIHQVFQESETLPVIYTPKTLFGEPVGVGGALNTALALKSWQCEQPSSPGEQKYALINSSTLGGTHFSLLLRSYQEEEIAL
;
A
#
# COMPACT_ATOMS: atom_id res chain seq x y z
N MET A 1 -30.55 16.46 8.83
CA MET A 1 -30.72 17.21 7.56
C MET A 1 -31.12 16.20 6.52
N THR A 2 -32.34 16.33 5.99
CA THR A 2 -32.86 15.52 4.89
C THR A 2 -32.02 15.78 3.64
N LEU A 3 -31.31 14.75 3.17
CA LEU A 3 -30.66 14.74 1.87
C LEU A 3 -31.76 14.69 0.81
N ASN A 4 -31.80 15.69 -0.06
CA ASN A 4 -32.69 15.69 -1.21
C ASN A 4 -32.29 14.55 -2.15
N ASP A 5 -33.27 13.73 -2.52
CA ASP A 5 -33.28 12.98 -3.78
C ASP A 5 -33.16 13.98 -4.92
N ASP A 6 -31.94 14.17 -5.44
CA ASP A 6 -31.75 14.78 -6.75
C ASP A 6 -31.22 13.69 -7.67
N THR A 7 -32.14 13.13 -8.47
CA THR A 7 -31.87 12.20 -9.58
C THR A 7 -31.17 12.92 -10.74
N SER A 8 -30.07 13.61 -10.44
CA SER A 8 -29.13 14.10 -11.42
C SER A 8 -28.19 12.95 -11.77
N THR A 9 -28.05 12.66 -13.06
CA THR A 9 -27.08 11.71 -13.63
C THR A 9 -25.77 11.71 -12.83
N GLU A 10 -25.46 10.62 -12.12
CA GLU A 10 -24.35 10.53 -11.15
C GLU A 10 -23.02 10.95 -11.80
N LYS A 11 -22.65 12.20 -11.56
CA LYS A 11 -21.40 12.78 -12.06
C LYS A 11 -20.28 12.23 -11.18
N SER A 12 -19.30 11.55 -11.79
CA SER A 12 -18.13 11.02 -11.08
C SER A 12 -17.49 12.09 -10.19
N MET A 13 -17.22 11.74 -8.94
CA MET A 13 -16.69 12.65 -7.93
C MET A 13 -15.27 13.10 -8.30
N ARG A 14 -15.12 14.40 -8.57
CA ARG A 14 -13.83 15.00 -8.95
C ARG A 14 -12.92 15.16 -7.74
N VAL A 15 -11.65 14.80 -7.92
CA VAL A 15 -10.61 14.87 -6.88
C VAL A 15 -9.52 15.84 -7.30
N VAL A 16 -9.33 16.89 -6.53
CA VAL A 16 -8.40 17.98 -6.83
C VAL A 16 -7.28 18.05 -5.79
N VAL A 17 -6.13 18.54 -6.23
CA VAL A 17 -5.00 18.86 -5.36
C VAL A 17 -5.17 20.29 -4.87
N THR A 18 -5.20 20.50 -3.56
CA THR A 18 -5.36 21.84 -2.97
C THR A 18 -4.12 22.35 -2.24
N GLY A 19 -3.20 21.44 -1.90
CA GLY A 19 -1.94 21.77 -1.25
C GLY A 19 -0.84 20.78 -1.65
N MET A 20 0.41 21.24 -1.66
CA MET A 20 1.59 20.44 -1.99
C MET A 20 2.70 20.78 -1.01
N GLY A 21 3.49 19.78 -0.62
CA GLY A 21 4.68 19.95 0.20
C GLY A 21 5.79 19.00 -0.23
N ALA A 22 7.05 19.44 -0.13
CA ALA A 22 8.19 18.68 -0.63
C ALA A 22 9.45 18.87 0.21
N VAL A 23 10.18 17.77 0.41
CA VAL A 23 11.52 17.74 0.99
C VAL A 23 12.42 16.91 0.08
N THR A 24 13.46 17.51 -0.50
CA THR A 24 14.35 16.85 -1.46
C THR A 24 15.78 17.38 -1.35
N SER A 25 16.72 16.79 -2.09
CA SER A 25 18.11 17.26 -2.17
C SER A 25 18.31 18.65 -2.80
N LEU A 26 17.27 19.19 -3.46
CA LEU A 26 17.25 20.55 -4.01
C LEU A 26 16.64 21.57 -3.04
N GLY A 27 16.13 21.13 -1.89
CA GLY A 27 15.58 21.98 -0.84
C GLY A 27 14.35 21.38 -0.17
N THR A 28 13.93 22.02 0.92
CA THR A 28 12.87 21.56 1.83
C THR A 28 11.53 22.26 1.62
N SER A 29 11.25 22.67 0.37
CA SER A 29 9.96 23.23 -0.04
C SER A 29 9.64 22.91 -1.49
N VAL A 30 8.36 22.99 -1.87
CA VAL A 30 7.90 22.87 -3.26
C VAL A 30 8.53 23.94 -4.15
N GLU A 31 8.68 25.16 -3.62
CA GLU A 31 9.29 26.27 -4.36
C GLU A 31 10.77 25.99 -4.66
N ALA A 32 11.54 25.53 -3.67
CA ALA A 32 12.95 25.19 -3.83
C ALA A 32 13.14 24.01 -4.79
N LEU A 33 12.33 22.95 -4.62
CA LEU A 33 12.30 21.82 -5.53
C LEU A 33 12.07 22.29 -6.98
N TRP A 34 11.01 23.06 -7.21
CA TRP A 34 10.65 23.47 -8.57
C TRP A 34 11.68 24.41 -9.19
N ALA A 35 12.23 25.36 -8.42
CA ALA A 35 13.28 26.25 -8.90
C ALA A 35 14.54 25.47 -9.36
N GLY A 36 14.95 24.46 -8.59
CA GLY A 36 16.06 23.59 -8.96
C GLY A 36 15.76 22.75 -10.19
N ILE A 37 14.58 22.10 -10.25
CA ILE A 37 14.16 21.27 -11.39
C ILE A 37 14.08 22.09 -12.68
N LYS A 38 13.42 23.25 -12.65
CA LYS A 38 13.25 24.13 -13.81
C LYS A 38 14.56 24.65 -14.37
N SER A 39 15.58 24.83 -13.52
CA SER A 39 16.90 25.30 -13.93
C SER A 39 17.87 24.19 -14.33
N GLY A 40 17.47 22.91 -14.20
CA GLY A 40 18.35 21.77 -14.46
C GLY A 40 19.41 21.56 -13.38
N GLN A 41 19.20 22.05 -12.15
CA GLN A 41 20.14 21.90 -11.04
C GLN A 41 20.22 20.44 -10.59
N VAL A 42 21.45 19.91 -10.48
CA VAL A 42 21.70 18.55 -10.01
C VAL A 42 22.00 18.56 -8.51
N GLY A 43 21.10 17.98 -7.71
CA GLY A 43 21.23 17.79 -6.25
C GLY A 43 22.00 16.52 -5.87
N ILE A 44 22.33 15.66 -6.84
CA ILE A 44 23.14 14.45 -6.63
C ILE A 44 24.60 14.82 -6.40
N ARG A 45 25.12 14.48 -5.21
CA ARG A 45 26.46 14.85 -4.73
C ARG A 45 26.97 13.81 -3.71
N PRO A 46 28.22 13.90 -3.24
CA PRO A 46 28.70 12.98 -2.21
C PRO A 46 27.82 13.00 -0.95
N VAL A 47 27.35 11.83 -0.52
CA VAL A 47 26.55 11.61 0.69
C VAL A 47 27.39 11.83 1.93
N GLN A 48 26.85 12.53 2.93
CA GLN A 48 27.56 12.94 4.15
C GLN A 48 27.08 12.22 5.41
N ASN A 49 25.82 11.75 5.46
CA ASN A 49 25.25 11.15 6.67
C ASN A 49 25.47 9.63 6.78
N LEU A 50 26.13 9.00 5.80
CA LEU A 50 26.41 7.55 5.80
C LEU A 50 27.91 7.30 5.52
N PRO A 51 28.50 6.22 6.08
CA PRO A 51 29.86 5.83 5.75
C PRO A 51 29.93 5.27 4.31
N MET A 52 30.60 5.98 3.40
CA MET A 52 30.56 5.67 1.96
C MET A 52 31.78 4.92 1.39
N ASP A 53 32.84 4.71 2.19
CA ASP A 53 34.13 4.20 1.70
C ASP A 53 34.08 2.80 1.06
N SER A 54 33.02 2.03 1.33
CA SER A 54 32.89 0.63 0.90
C SER A 54 31.93 0.41 -0.27
N TYR A 55 31.49 1.48 -0.96
CA TYR A 55 30.58 1.41 -2.09
C TYR A 55 31.24 1.84 -3.42
N LEU A 56 30.67 1.40 -4.54
CA LEU A 56 31.12 1.77 -5.89
C LEU A 56 31.01 3.28 -6.18
N THR A 57 30.13 3.97 -5.46
CA THR A 57 29.88 5.40 -5.60
C THR A 57 29.54 5.98 -4.23
N SER A 58 29.96 7.22 -3.99
CA SER A 58 29.54 8.00 -2.82
C SER A 58 28.38 8.95 -3.14
N LEU A 59 27.88 8.94 -4.37
CA LEU A 59 26.90 9.93 -4.84
C LEU A 59 25.46 9.54 -4.48
N GLY A 60 24.69 10.52 -4.03
CA GLY A 60 23.26 10.41 -3.78
C GLY A 60 22.58 11.78 -3.71
N GLY A 61 21.27 11.79 -3.94
CA GLY A 61 20.39 12.92 -3.70
C GLY A 61 20.00 13.01 -2.22
N GLU A 62 20.97 13.35 -1.37
CA GLU A 62 20.79 13.52 0.07
C GLU A 62 20.16 14.88 0.42
N VAL A 63 19.20 14.88 1.35
CA VAL A 63 18.67 16.10 1.98
C VAL A 63 19.69 16.56 3.03
N GLN A 64 20.43 17.62 2.71
CA GLN A 64 21.52 18.10 3.57
C GLN A 64 21.04 19.12 4.61
N GLU A 65 19.94 19.81 4.33
CA GLU A 65 19.28 20.67 5.30
C GLU A 65 18.83 19.84 6.50
N LYS A 66 19.02 20.39 7.70
CA LYS A 66 18.49 19.78 8.91
C LYS A 66 16.97 19.96 8.93
N VAL A 67 16.26 18.87 8.67
CA VAL A 67 14.80 18.81 8.81
C VAL A 67 14.47 18.31 10.22
N ALA A 68 13.70 19.11 10.94
CA ALA A 68 13.13 18.75 12.23
C ALA A 68 11.76 19.44 12.33
N SER A 69 10.69 18.67 12.26
CA SER A 69 9.31 19.18 12.39
C SER A 69 9.07 19.85 13.75
N GLY A 70 9.86 19.46 14.77
CA GLY A 70 9.67 19.93 16.15
C GLY A 70 8.38 19.40 16.79
N LYS A 71 7.67 18.50 16.11
CA LYS A 71 6.44 17.88 16.60
C LYS A 71 6.77 16.77 17.59
N THR A 72 5.93 16.64 18.60
CA THR A 72 5.94 15.50 19.53
C THR A 72 4.81 14.57 19.16
N TYR A 73 5.06 13.27 19.18
CA TYR A 73 4.05 12.26 18.93
C TYR A 73 4.15 11.14 19.98
N PRO A 74 3.01 10.58 20.42
CA PRO A 74 3.02 9.53 21.42
C PRO A 74 3.42 8.19 20.78
N LEU A 75 4.37 7.50 21.43
CA LEU A 75 4.78 6.15 21.11
C LEU A 75 4.60 5.27 22.35
N CYS A 76 3.46 4.58 22.50
CA CYS A 76 3.22 3.83 23.73
C CYS A 76 2.32 2.60 23.51
N ILE A 77 2.90 1.40 23.56
CA ILE A 77 2.11 0.15 23.61
C ILE A 77 1.88 -0.34 25.05
N THR A 78 2.80 -0.07 25.99
CA THR A 78 2.69 -0.60 27.37
C THR A 78 2.92 0.41 28.49
N HIS A 79 3.73 1.46 28.32
CA HIS A 79 3.95 2.52 29.33
C HIS A 79 4.24 3.86 28.65
N GLY A 80 3.53 4.91 29.07
CA GLY A 80 3.46 6.18 28.37
C GLY A 80 4.61 7.13 28.73
N ASP A 81 5.51 7.33 27.78
CA ASP A 81 6.32 8.54 27.68
C ASP A 81 6.06 9.19 26.32
N LEU A 82 5.88 10.52 26.30
CA LEU A 82 5.88 11.31 25.07
C LEU A 82 7.33 11.40 24.60
N VAL A 83 7.64 10.83 23.44
CA VAL A 83 8.97 11.00 22.86
C VAL A 83 9.00 12.34 22.14
N SER A 84 9.82 13.27 22.63
CA SER A 84 10.41 14.28 21.75
C SER A 84 11.65 13.66 21.11
N ALA A 85 11.72 13.63 19.78
CA ALA A 85 12.92 13.27 19.02
C ALA A 85 13.30 11.78 18.97
N ALA A 86 12.45 10.94 18.37
CA ALA A 86 13.03 9.83 17.63
C ALA A 86 13.56 10.36 16.28
N ASN A 87 14.87 10.23 16.06
CA ASN A 87 15.57 10.78 14.90
C ASN A 87 15.38 9.90 13.65
N GLU A 88 14.11 9.61 13.30
CA GLU A 88 13.78 8.84 12.11
C GLU A 88 13.52 9.78 10.93
N ARG A 89 14.51 9.92 10.05
CA ARG A 89 14.52 10.91 8.96
C ARG A 89 13.31 10.80 8.05
N VAL A 90 12.89 9.57 7.75
CA VAL A 90 11.73 9.32 6.89
C VAL A 90 10.45 9.94 7.46
N LEU A 91 10.31 9.98 8.79
CA LEU A 91 9.17 10.59 9.46
C LEU A 91 9.29 12.12 9.47
N GLU A 92 10.47 12.66 9.79
CA GLU A 92 10.68 14.12 9.82
C GLU A 92 10.47 14.76 8.44
N PHE A 93 10.89 14.10 7.35
CA PHE A 93 10.59 14.54 5.99
C PHE A 93 9.09 14.56 5.72
N ALA A 94 8.38 13.51 6.12
CA ALA A 94 6.95 13.38 5.92
C ALA A 94 6.14 14.43 6.69
N LEU A 95 6.52 14.70 7.94
CA LEU A 95 5.87 15.72 8.78
C LEU A 95 6.10 17.12 8.21
N GLN A 96 7.34 17.48 7.85
CA GLN A 96 7.66 18.77 7.25
C GLN A 96 6.92 18.99 5.91
N ALA A 97 6.94 17.99 5.02
CA ALA A 97 6.21 18.07 3.76
C ALA A 97 4.69 18.11 3.97
N GLY A 98 4.17 17.37 4.95
CA GLY A 98 2.75 17.38 5.30
C GLY A 98 2.29 18.73 5.85
N GLU A 99 3.12 19.39 6.65
CA GLU A 99 2.87 20.75 7.15
C GLU A 99 2.83 21.76 6.01
N GLU A 100 3.83 21.76 5.12
CA GLU A 100 3.82 22.63 3.94
C GLU A 100 2.57 22.40 3.08
N ALA A 101 2.18 21.15 2.85
CA ALA A 101 0.99 20.81 2.07
C ALA A 101 -0.31 21.30 2.73
N CYS A 102 -0.47 21.10 4.03
CA CYS A 102 -1.64 21.57 4.78
C CYS A 102 -1.68 23.11 4.81
N ASP A 103 -0.56 23.77 5.09
CA ASP A 103 -0.47 25.22 5.12
C ASP A 103 -0.80 25.84 3.76
N ALA A 104 -0.31 25.24 2.67
CA ALA A 104 -0.60 25.66 1.30
C ALA A 104 -2.10 25.54 0.93
N SER A 105 -2.80 24.55 1.49
CA SER A 105 -4.24 24.38 1.29
C SER A 105 -5.09 25.33 2.16
N GLY A 106 -4.48 26.06 3.10
CA GLY A 106 -5.09 27.14 3.87
C GLY A 106 -5.89 26.71 5.10
N LYS A 107 -6.22 27.69 5.95
CA LYS A 107 -6.84 27.46 7.27
C LYS A 107 -8.25 26.88 7.23
N SER A 108 -8.95 26.95 6.10
CA SER A 108 -10.30 26.38 5.94
C SER A 108 -10.36 24.87 6.18
N LEU A 109 -9.21 24.18 6.09
CA LEU A 109 -9.04 22.77 6.44
C LEU A 109 -9.52 22.42 7.85
N GLN A 110 -9.40 23.34 8.81
CA GLN A 110 -9.83 23.13 10.20
C GLN A 110 -11.35 23.03 10.37
N ASN A 111 -12.13 23.41 9.35
CA ASN A 111 -13.59 23.34 9.36
C ASN A 111 -14.12 21.96 8.93
N ILE A 112 -13.24 21.08 8.46
CA ILE A 112 -13.60 19.75 7.97
C ILE A 112 -13.50 18.77 9.16
N PRO A 113 -14.54 17.97 9.44
CA PRO A 113 -14.50 17.02 10.54
C PRO A 113 -13.33 16.05 10.41
N ALA A 114 -12.62 15.79 11.51
CA ALA A 114 -11.46 14.90 11.56
C ALA A 114 -11.77 13.49 11.03
N GLU A 115 -13.01 13.04 11.18
CA GLU A 115 -13.48 11.74 10.71
C GLU A 115 -13.58 11.68 9.18
N ARG A 116 -13.69 12.82 8.50
CA ARG A 116 -13.74 12.94 7.03
C ARG A 116 -12.37 13.20 6.40
N TRP A 117 -11.32 13.25 7.21
CA TRP A 117 -9.94 13.22 6.77
C TRP A 117 -9.42 11.79 6.63
N GLY A 118 -8.51 11.58 5.69
CA GLY A 118 -7.68 10.37 5.61
C GLY A 118 -6.19 10.69 5.48
N VAL A 119 -5.36 9.67 5.67
CA VAL A 119 -3.92 9.68 5.42
C VAL A 119 -3.56 8.44 4.61
N VAL A 120 -2.85 8.61 3.50
CA VAL A 120 -2.32 7.49 2.71
C VAL A 120 -0.84 7.73 2.39
N ILE A 121 0.04 6.88 2.92
CA ILE A 121 1.49 7.06 2.83
C ILE A 121 2.13 5.91 2.07
N GLY A 122 2.87 6.24 1.02
CA GLY A 122 3.76 5.34 0.31
C GLY A 122 5.17 5.33 0.90
N THR A 123 5.73 4.16 1.16
CA THR A 123 7.15 4.00 1.51
C THR A 123 7.68 2.65 1.02
N CYS A 124 8.92 2.62 0.55
CA CYS A 124 9.58 1.39 0.15
C CYS A 124 10.02 0.56 1.37
N MET A 125 10.59 1.21 2.39
CA MET A 125 11.32 0.53 3.47
C MET A 125 10.81 0.81 4.89
N GLY A 126 9.99 1.84 5.12
CA GLY A 126 9.60 2.27 6.47
C GLY A 126 10.78 2.88 7.26
N GLY A 127 10.72 2.80 8.59
CA GLY A 127 11.75 3.34 9.51
C GLY A 127 12.99 2.46 9.62
N LEU A 128 13.74 2.34 8.52
CA LEU A 128 14.84 1.37 8.40
C LEU A 128 16.06 1.71 9.27
N SER A 129 16.27 2.99 9.62
CA SER A 129 17.33 3.39 10.56
C SER A 129 17.05 2.85 11.95
N SER A 130 15.81 3.03 12.43
CA SER A 130 15.33 2.47 13.69
C SER A 130 15.42 0.93 13.71
N ALA A 131 14.99 0.28 12.64
CA ALA A 131 15.09 -1.17 12.50
C ALA A 131 16.54 -1.67 12.56
N SER A 132 17.45 -0.99 11.87
CA SER A 132 18.87 -1.35 11.83
C SER A 132 19.53 -1.18 13.19
N GLN A 133 19.18 -0.12 13.94
CA GLN A 133 19.65 0.08 15.31
C GLN A 133 19.23 -1.06 16.23
N TRP A 134 17.94 -1.41 16.21
CA TRP A 134 17.43 -2.52 17.04
C TRP A 134 18.05 -3.86 16.63
N TYR A 135 18.14 -4.16 15.33
CA TYR A 135 18.65 -5.45 14.86
C TYR A 135 20.14 -5.64 15.15
N LYS A 136 20.95 -4.58 15.07
CA LYS A 136 22.38 -4.61 15.47
C LYS A 136 22.50 -4.96 16.96
N ALA A 137 21.73 -4.31 17.83
CA ALA A 137 21.70 -4.61 19.26
C ALA A 137 21.27 -6.07 19.55
N TYR A 138 20.22 -6.54 18.86
CA TYR A 138 19.76 -7.93 18.93
C TYR A 138 20.87 -8.93 18.57
N LEU A 139 21.62 -8.69 17.50
CA LEU A 139 22.74 -9.55 17.08
C LEU A 139 23.89 -9.56 18.10
N ASP A 140 24.14 -8.42 18.74
CA ASP A 140 25.17 -8.26 19.78
C ASP A 140 24.72 -8.81 21.16
N GLY A 141 23.46 -9.26 21.28
CA GLY A 141 22.89 -9.76 22.53
C GLY A 141 22.67 -8.67 23.58
N VAL A 142 22.51 -7.41 23.15
CA VAL A 142 22.25 -6.26 24.02
C VAL A 142 20.88 -5.66 23.74
N SER A 143 20.31 -4.95 24.72
CA SER A 143 19.01 -4.30 24.55
C SER A 143 19.13 -2.97 23.77
N ALA A 144 18.18 -2.73 22.88
CA ALA A 144 17.95 -1.43 22.26
C ALA A 144 16.67 -0.78 22.83
N SER A 145 16.47 0.49 22.48
CA SER A 145 15.25 1.22 22.78
C SER A 145 14.03 0.55 22.12
N PRO A 146 12.98 0.17 22.86
CA PRO A 146 11.77 -0.41 22.28
C PRO A 146 11.08 0.48 21.24
N GLU A 147 11.28 1.80 21.30
CA GLU A 147 10.76 2.79 20.36
C GLU A 147 11.26 2.53 18.93
N CYS A 148 12.46 1.94 18.77
CA CYS A 148 12.99 1.57 17.45
C CYS A 148 12.05 0.61 16.71
N LEU A 149 11.42 -0.32 17.45
CA LEU A 149 10.47 -1.29 16.91
C LEU A 149 9.13 -0.65 16.55
N LEU A 150 8.78 0.47 17.19
CA LEU A 150 7.55 1.20 16.89
C LEU A 150 7.67 2.05 15.64
N LEU A 151 8.88 2.51 15.30
CA LEU A 151 9.12 3.40 14.16
C LEU A 151 9.43 2.68 12.86
N PHE A 152 9.84 1.42 12.93
CA PHE A 152 10.14 0.62 11.75
C PHE A 152 8.92 0.38 10.82
N PRO A 153 7.76 -0.12 11.32
CA PRO A 153 6.67 -0.53 10.43
C PRO A 153 6.12 0.63 9.59
N PRO A 154 5.87 0.44 8.28
CA PRO A 154 5.26 1.47 7.43
C PRO A 154 3.95 2.06 8.00
N GLN A 155 3.07 1.23 8.56
CA GLN A 155 1.81 1.69 9.14
C GLN A 155 2.02 2.62 10.33
N SER A 156 3.03 2.35 11.16
CA SER A 156 3.36 3.20 12.29
C SER A 156 3.67 4.64 11.86
N LEU A 157 4.39 4.81 10.74
CA LEU A 157 4.66 6.12 10.17
C LEU A 157 3.36 6.83 9.78
N ALA A 158 2.45 6.12 9.10
CA ALA A 158 1.14 6.66 8.71
C ALA A 158 0.28 7.05 9.93
N GLU A 159 0.29 6.25 10.99
CA GLU A 159 -0.45 6.51 12.24
C GLU A 159 0.12 7.69 13.03
N ILE A 160 1.44 7.83 13.07
CA ILE A 160 2.08 9.00 13.67
C ILE A 160 1.68 10.26 12.89
N ILE A 161 1.82 10.24 11.55
CA ILE A 161 1.40 11.35 10.69
C ILE A 161 -0.08 11.69 10.95
N GLY A 162 -0.97 10.70 10.91
CA GLY A 162 -2.39 10.91 11.18
C GLY A 162 -2.66 11.49 12.56
N SER A 163 -1.94 11.07 13.60
CA SER A 163 -2.07 11.64 14.95
C SER A 163 -1.60 13.09 15.03
N VAL A 164 -0.50 13.45 14.36
CA VAL A 164 0.03 14.82 14.34
C VAL A 164 -0.93 15.77 13.63
N PHE A 165 -1.58 15.30 12.56
CA PHE A 165 -2.59 16.08 11.82
C PHE A 165 -4.03 15.90 12.34
N GLY A 166 -4.23 15.14 13.44
CA GLY A 166 -5.54 14.97 14.08
C GLY A 166 -6.57 14.22 13.25
N VAL A 167 -6.13 13.30 12.38
CA VAL A 167 -6.98 12.54 11.45
C VAL A 167 -7.64 11.35 12.15
N LYS A 168 -8.96 11.19 11.93
CA LYS A 168 -9.78 10.09 12.50
C LYS A 168 -10.48 9.21 11.46
N GLY A 169 -10.32 9.48 10.17
CA GLY A 169 -10.80 8.62 9.10
C GLY A 169 -9.78 7.55 8.70
N PRO A 170 -9.70 7.15 7.41
CA PRO A 170 -8.77 6.11 6.96
C PRO A 170 -7.30 6.50 7.15
N ILE A 171 -6.47 5.60 7.71
CA ILE A 171 -5.01 5.75 7.79
C ILE A 171 -4.37 4.51 7.19
N ILE A 172 -3.73 4.64 6.03
CA ILE A 172 -3.20 3.51 5.25
C ILE A 172 -1.73 3.75 4.89
N SER A 173 -0.91 2.72 5.03
CA SER A 173 0.39 2.65 4.37
C SER A 173 0.41 1.67 3.20
N LEU A 174 1.13 2.03 2.14
CA LEU A 174 1.37 1.22 0.95
C LEU A 174 2.88 1.05 0.72
N SER A 175 3.29 -0.14 0.29
CA SER A 175 4.70 -0.43 0.03
C SER A 175 4.90 -1.22 -1.26
N THR A 176 4.67 -0.55 -2.39
CA THR A 176 4.92 -1.06 -3.75
C THR A 176 6.29 -0.61 -4.29
N ALA A 177 7.31 -0.65 -3.44
CA ALA A 177 8.66 -0.15 -3.71
C ALA A 177 8.64 1.24 -4.41
N CYS A 178 9.27 1.37 -5.57
CA CYS A 178 9.40 2.61 -6.33
C CYS A 178 8.06 3.23 -6.79
N ALA A 179 6.96 2.47 -6.73
CA ALA A 179 5.62 2.89 -7.12
C ALA A 179 4.76 3.34 -5.92
N ALA A 180 5.26 3.24 -4.69
CA ALA A 180 4.46 3.43 -3.48
C ALA A 180 3.76 4.79 -3.40
N GLY A 181 4.48 5.91 -3.64
CA GLY A 181 3.89 7.25 -3.61
C GLY A 181 2.82 7.48 -4.69
N ALA A 182 3.05 6.98 -5.91
CA ALA A 182 2.05 7.09 -6.98
C ALA A 182 0.80 6.24 -6.68
N ASN A 183 1.00 5.04 -6.16
CA ASN A 183 -0.09 4.17 -5.70
C ASN A 183 -0.86 4.80 -4.54
N ALA A 184 -0.19 5.50 -3.61
CA ALA A 184 -0.80 6.18 -2.48
C ALA A 184 -1.72 7.33 -2.94
N ILE A 185 -1.28 8.13 -3.91
CA ILE A 185 -2.13 9.18 -4.51
C ILE A 185 -3.35 8.57 -5.20
N GLY A 186 -3.15 7.50 -5.98
CA GLY A 186 -4.24 6.80 -6.68
C GLY A 186 -5.30 6.27 -5.70
N TYR A 187 -4.86 5.54 -4.67
CA TYR A 187 -5.78 4.98 -3.68
C TYR A 187 -6.45 6.07 -2.81
N ALA A 188 -5.75 7.15 -2.48
CA ALA A 188 -6.33 8.29 -1.80
C ALA A 188 -7.47 8.95 -2.61
N ALA A 189 -7.31 9.05 -3.94
CA ALA A 189 -8.37 9.53 -4.80
C ALA A 189 -9.58 8.58 -4.80
N ASP A 190 -9.34 7.27 -4.75
CA ASP A 190 -10.43 6.29 -4.65
C ASP A 190 -11.16 6.34 -3.30
N LEU A 191 -10.46 6.55 -2.19
CA LEU A 191 -11.11 6.76 -0.88
C LEU A 191 -12.01 8.00 -0.86
N ILE A 192 -11.68 9.04 -1.63
CA ILE A 192 -12.55 10.20 -1.80
C ILE A 192 -13.75 9.82 -2.68
N ARG A 193 -13.52 9.20 -3.83
CA ARG A 193 -14.57 8.81 -4.78
C ARG A 193 -15.58 7.81 -4.21
N SER A 194 -15.13 6.89 -3.36
CA SER A 194 -16.00 5.92 -2.65
C SER A 194 -16.66 6.52 -1.41
N GLY A 195 -16.43 7.80 -1.12
CA GLY A 195 -17.05 8.51 0.01
C GLY A 195 -16.47 8.14 1.37
N GLN A 196 -15.37 7.39 1.44
CA GLN A 196 -14.69 7.02 2.70
C GLN A 196 -14.01 8.23 3.36
N ALA A 197 -13.60 9.22 2.58
CA ALA A 197 -13.06 10.51 3.02
C ALA A 197 -13.54 11.66 2.14
N ASP A 198 -13.45 12.90 2.62
CA ASP A 198 -13.64 14.11 1.80
C ASP A 198 -12.30 14.82 1.50
N VAL A 199 -11.31 14.61 2.38
CA VAL A 199 -9.94 15.11 2.26
C VAL A 199 -8.97 14.00 2.62
N VAL A 200 -7.87 13.88 1.88
CA VAL A 200 -6.80 12.93 2.20
C VAL A 200 -5.45 13.61 2.08
N LEU A 201 -4.63 13.53 3.13
CA LEU A 201 -3.19 13.80 3.04
C LEU A 201 -2.51 12.57 2.45
N ALA A 202 -2.15 12.66 1.17
CA ALA A 202 -1.59 11.56 0.40
C ALA A 202 -0.15 11.86 0.01
N GLY A 203 0.75 10.90 0.14
CA GLY A 203 2.10 11.11 -0.34
C GLY A 203 3.04 9.95 -0.17
N GLY A 204 4.33 10.24 -0.19
CA GLY A 204 5.36 9.23 -0.02
C GLY A 204 6.62 9.79 0.64
N THR A 205 7.34 8.91 1.33
CA THR A 205 8.56 9.26 2.07
C THR A 205 9.53 8.08 2.10
N ASP A 206 10.82 8.36 1.94
CA ASP A 206 11.91 7.40 2.20
C ASP A 206 13.22 8.16 2.49
N ALA A 207 14.05 7.56 3.33
CA ALA A 207 15.38 8.07 3.71
C ALA A 207 16.49 7.13 3.21
N LEU A 208 17.69 7.69 2.98
CA LEU A 208 18.87 6.89 2.64
C LEU A 208 19.30 6.05 3.85
N SER A 209 19.74 4.82 3.60
CA SER A 209 20.27 3.93 4.64
C SER A 209 21.43 3.08 4.13
N ASP A 210 22.24 2.55 5.04
CA ASP A 210 23.33 1.60 4.77
C ASP A 210 22.81 0.33 4.08
N VAL A 211 21.69 -0.22 4.56
CA VAL A 211 21.02 -1.39 3.97
C VAL A 211 20.62 -1.13 2.51
N THR A 212 20.03 0.04 2.23
CA THR A 212 19.58 0.37 0.86
C THR A 212 20.78 0.54 -0.08
N PHE A 213 21.81 1.29 0.33
CA PHE A 213 23.03 1.44 -0.48
C PHE A 213 23.72 0.10 -0.73
N ALA A 214 23.88 -0.73 0.30
CA ALA A 214 24.48 -2.06 0.17
C ALA A 214 23.71 -2.96 -0.80
N GLY A 215 22.38 -2.90 -0.78
CA GLY A 215 21.54 -3.66 -1.69
C GLY A 215 21.72 -3.26 -3.15
N PHE A 216 21.60 -1.98 -3.46
CA PHE A 216 21.79 -1.49 -4.83
C PHE A 216 23.25 -1.59 -5.31
N HIS A 217 24.22 -1.50 -4.39
CA HIS A 217 25.63 -1.78 -4.66
C HIS A 217 25.84 -3.25 -5.04
N ALA A 218 25.27 -4.19 -4.28
CA ALA A 218 25.36 -5.62 -4.59
C ALA A 218 24.71 -5.96 -5.95
N LEU A 219 23.66 -5.24 -6.34
CA LEU A 219 23.02 -5.36 -7.65
C LEU A 219 23.80 -4.69 -8.80
N GLU A 220 24.93 -4.04 -8.52
CA GLU A 220 25.71 -3.25 -9.50
C GLU A 220 24.85 -2.24 -10.28
N SER A 221 23.85 -1.67 -9.60
CA SER A 221 22.84 -0.81 -10.24
C SER A 221 23.09 0.69 -10.01
N LEU A 222 24.11 1.04 -9.22
CA LEU A 222 24.46 2.41 -8.88
C LEU A 222 25.41 3.02 -9.91
N SER A 223 25.08 4.23 -10.37
CA SER A 223 25.93 4.99 -11.28
C SER A 223 27.12 5.64 -10.55
N PRO A 224 28.34 5.60 -11.13
CA PRO A 224 29.52 6.27 -10.59
C PRO A 224 29.53 7.79 -10.81
N ARG A 225 28.55 8.31 -11.57
CA ARG A 225 28.29 9.74 -11.82
C ARG A 225 26.82 10.03 -11.54
N PRO A 226 26.38 11.30 -11.44
CA PRO A 226 24.96 11.62 -11.42
C PRO A 226 24.22 10.91 -12.56
N ALA A 227 23.08 10.32 -12.25
CA ALA A 227 22.31 9.52 -13.21
C ALA A 227 21.99 10.33 -14.47
N ALA A 228 22.05 9.66 -15.63
CA ALA A 228 21.73 10.22 -16.94
C ALA A 228 20.61 9.39 -17.60
N PRO A 229 19.35 9.47 -17.12
CA PRO A 229 18.21 8.77 -17.69
C PRO A 229 18.11 8.91 -19.21
N TYR A 230 17.77 7.82 -19.88
CA TYR A 230 17.56 7.70 -21.33
C TYR A 230 18.78 8.01 -22.21
N SER A 231 19.91 8.42 -21.64
CA SER A 231 21.14 8.69 -22.38
C SER A 231 21.85 7.41 -22.77
N ARG A 232 22.51 7.41 -23.93
CA ARG A 232 23.25 6.25 -24.45
C ARG A 232 24.29 5.70 -23.47
N ASN A 233 25.02 6.57 -22.76
CA ASN A 233 26.09 6.15 -21.85
C ASN A 233 25.69 6.15 -20.37
N ARG A 234 24.38 5.97 -20.09
CA ARG A 234 23.87 5.78 -18.73
C ARG A 234 24.47 4.52 -18.08
N GLN A 235 24.77 4.59 -16.78
CA GLN A 235 25.52 3.55 -16.06
C GLN A 235 24.79 3.03 -14.82
N GLY A 236 23.51 3.37 -14.65
CA GLY A 236 22.74 3.01 -13.47
C GLY A 236 22.03 4.23 -12.87
N LEU A 237 21.48 4.04 -11.68
CA LEU A 237 20.74 5.06 -10.95
C LEU A 237 21.61 5.75 -9.89
N SER A 238 21.21 6.95 -9.50
CA SER A 238 21.67 7.59 -8.26
C SER A 238 20.55 7.46 -7.24
N LEU A 239 20.81 7.00 -6.03
CA LEU A 239 19.80 6.96 -4.97
C LEU A 239 19.51 8.37 -4.46
N GLY A 240 18.31 8.61 -3.97
CA GLY A 240 17.93 9.84 -3.29
C GLY A 240 16.99 9.57 -2.12
N GLU A 241 16.78 10.59 -1.30
CA GLU A 241 15.81 10.58 -0.20
C GLU A 241 14.95 11.84 -0.23
N GLY A 242 13.84 11.77 0.49
CA GLY A 242 12.95 12.90 0.65
C GLY A 242 11.51 12.48 0.89
N SER A 243 10.62 13.47 0.81
CA SER A 243 9.19 13.27 0.88
C SER A 243 8.44 14.22 -0.04
N GLY A 244 7.32 13.76 -0.59
CA GLY A 244 6.30 14.62 -1.17
C GLY A 244 4.97 14.33 -0.50
N MET A 245 4.18 15.37 -0.27
CA MET A 245 2.82 15.29 0.28
C MET A 245 1.85 16.15 -0.52
N LEU A 246 0.64 15.67 -0.71
CA LEU A 246 -0.47 16.34 -1.37
C LEU A 246 -1.69 16.35 -0.46
N VAL A 247 -2.39 17.48 -0.40
CA VAL A 247 -3.77 17.51 0.12
C VAL A 247 -4.70 17.28 -1.06
N LEU A 248 -5.35 16.12 -1.08
CA LEU A 248 -6.39 15.77 -2.04
C LEU A 248 -7.76 16.09 -1.44
N MET A 249 -8.65 16.71 -2.21
CA MET A 249 -9.96 17.14 -1.75
C MET A 249 -11.02 16.91 -2.82
N ARG A 250 -12.27 16.69 -2.40
CA ARG A 250 -13.42 16.73 -3.30
C ARG A 250 -13.57 18.13 -3.92
N ALA A 251 -13.77 18.22 -5.24
CA ALA A 251 -13.76 19.50 -5.95
C ALA A 251 -14.88 20.47 -5.51
N ASP A 252 -16.09 19.97 -5.24
CA ASP A 252 -17.22 20.76 -4.72
C ASP A 252 -16.93 21.33 -3.32
N LEU A 253 -16.24 20.57 -2.46
CA LEU A 253 -15.82 21.02 -1.14
C LEU A 253 -14.71 22.06 -1.23
N ALA A 254 -13.75 21.89 -2.15
CA ALA A 254 -12.74 22.90 -2.43
C ALA A 254 -13.38 24.23 -2.88
N GLU A 255 -14.39 24.16 -3.75
CA GLU A 255 -15.17 25.32 -4.19
C GLU A 255 -15.95 25.95 -3.01
N GLN A 256 -16.65 25.14 -2.21
CA GLN A 256 -17.40 25.59 -1.04
C GLN A 256 -16.50 26.29 0.00
N LEU A 257 -15.28 25.80 0.19
CA LEU A 257 -14.31 26.35 1.15
C LEU A 257 -13.44 27.48 0.56
N GLY A 258 -13.58 27.77 -0.74
CA GLY A 258 -12.78 28.77 -1.44
C GLY A 258 -11.30 28.41 -1.51
N VAL A 259 -10.96 27.12 -1.52
CA VAL A 259 -9.58 26.62 -1.55
C VAL A 259 -9.11 26.49 -3.01
N PRO A 260 -7.90 26.97 -3.37
CA PRO A 260 -7.40 26.86 -4.74
C PRO A 260 -7.27 25.42 -5.22
N MET A 261 -7.76 25.15 -6.44
CA MET A 261 -7.56 23.88 -7.13
C MET A 261 -6.29 23.95 -7.98
N LEU A 262 -5.21 23.32 -7.51
CA LEU A 262 -3.88 23.37 -8.12
C LEU A 262 -3.83 22.54 -9.41
N ALA A 263 -4.40 21.34 -9.37
CA ALA A 263 -4.58 20.37 -10.45
C ALA A 263 -5.68 19.35 -10.07
N GLU A 264 -6.02 18.46 -10.99
CA GLU A 264 -6.97 17.35 -10.79
C GLU A 264 -6.28 16.00 -10.94
N ILE A 265 -6.61 15.04 -10.07
CA ILE A 265 -6.23 13.63 -10.22
C ILE A 265 -7.29 12.97 -11.09
N LEU A 266 -7.04 12.87 -12.39
CA LEU A 266 -8.04 12.39 -13.36
C LEU A 266 -8.22 10.87 -13.27
N GLY A 267 -7.15 10.13 -13.04
CA GLY A 267 -7.18 8.68 -12.95
C GLY A 267 -5.82 8.10 -12.61
N TYR A 268 -5.78 6.81 -12.31
CA TYR A 268 -4.56 6.06 -12.10
C TYR A 268 -4.74 4.62 -12.58
N GLY A 269 -3.62 3.95 -12.84
CA GLY A 269 -3.61 2.58 -13.33
C GLY A 269 -2.52 1.76 -12.67
N LEU A 270 -2.84 0.52 -12.33
CA LEU A 270 -1.93 -0.45 -11.75
C LEU A 270 -1.80 -1.66 -12.67
N SER A 271 -0.64 -2.31 -12.67
CA SER A 271 -0.49 -3.63 -13.30
C SER A 271 0.69 -4.41 -12.73
N ALA A 272 0.78 -5.70 -13.07
CA ALA A 272 1.97 -6.52 -12.86
C ALA A 272 2.72 -6.82 -14.17
N ASP A 273 4.04 -6.98 -14.10
CA ASP A 273 4.82 -7.54 -15.21
C ASP A 273 4.72 -9.07 -15.29
N GLY A 274 4.70 -9.76 -14.13
CA GLY A 274 4.73 -11.23 -14.06
C GLY A 274 5.97 -11.85 -14.72
N TYR A 275 7.12 -11.16 -14.66
CA TYR A 275 8.30 -11.46 -15.47
C TYR A 275 9.55 -11.86 -14.67
N HIS A 276 10.05 -10.97 -13.80
CA HIS A 276 11.29 -11.21 -13.04
C HIS A 276 11.28 -10.42 -11.72
N PRO A 277 11.94 -10.90 -10.65
CA PRO A 277 11.95 -10.19 -9.36
C PRO A 277 12.56 -8.78 -9.39
N THR A 278 13.49 -8.50 -10.31
CA THR A 278 14.16 -7.19 -10.42
C THR A 278 14.15 -6.56 -11.80
N ALA A 279 13.93 -7.35 -12.85
CA ALA A 279 14.06 -6.86 -14.22
C ALA A 279 12.65 -6.55 -14.73
N PRO A 280 12.45 -5.40 -15.41
CA PRO A 280 11.18 -5.11 -16.03
C PRO A 280 10.92 -6.08 -17.20
N ASP A 281 9.66 -6.23 -17.61
CA ASP A 281 9.34 -6.84 -18.90
C ASP A 281 10.12 -6.09 -20.01
N PRO A 282 10.99 -6.76 -20.79
CA PRO A 282 11.88 -6.11 -21.75
C PRO A 282 11.14 -5.45 -22.93
N TYR A 283 9.86 -5.79 -23.12
CA TYR A 283 8.98 -5.20 -24.11
C TYR A 283 8.06 -4.12 -23.52
N GLY A 284 8.20 -3.80 -22.23
CA GLY A 284 7.41 -2.75 -21.57
C GLY A 284 5.92 -3.08 -21.45
N ARG A 285 5.51 -4.35 -21.55
CA ARG A 285 4.09 -4.72 -21.63
C ARG A 285 3.31 -4.47 -20.35
N GLY A 286 3.91 -4.70 -19.17
CA GLY A 286 3.26 -4.36 -17.90
C GLY A 286 3.17 -2.86 -17.69
N ALA A 287 4.27 -2.13 -17.83
CA ALA A 287 4.27 -0.67 -17.83
C ALA A 287 3.20 -0.07 -18.78
N LYS A 288 3.08 -0.60 -20.01
CA LYS A 288 2.02 -0.23 -20.97
C LYS A 288 0.61 -0.44 -20.38
N ARG A 289 0.35 -1.60 -19.74
CA ARG A 289 -0.95 -1.89 -19.11
C ARG A 289 -1.28 -0.86 -18.02
N ALA A 290 -0.33 -0.49 -17.18
CA ALA A 290 -0.55 0.56 -16.17
C ALA A 290 -0.91 1.92 -16.81
N ILE A 291 -0.20 2.34 -17.86
CA ILE A 291 -0.51 3.58 -18.59
C ILE A 291 -1.92 3.51 -19.21
N GLN A 292 -2.24 2.42 -19.91
CA GLN A 292 -3.54 2.25 -20.55
C GLN A 292 -4.69 2.18 -19.53
N ALA A 293 -4.49 1.53 -18.39
CA ALA A 293 -5.46 1.51 -17.30
C ALA A 293 -5.69 2.93 -16.75
N ALA A 294 -4.63 3.72 -16.53
CA ALA A 294 -4.74 5.08 -16.05
C ALA A 294 -5.51 5.99 -17.04
N LEU A 295 -5.20 5.89 -18.34
CA LEU A 295 -5.91 6.59 -19.40
C LEU A 295 -7.39 6.19 -19.46
N LYS A 296 -7.68 4.88 -19.40
CA LYS A 296 -9.06 4.35 -19.38
C LYS A 296 -9.86 4.92 -18.21
N VAL A 297 -9.32 4.91 -17.00
CA VAL A 297 -9.98 5.43 -15.80
C VAL A 297 -10.24 6.94 -15.91
N SER A 298 -9.25 7.68 -16.42
CA SER A 298 -9.33 9.13 -16.57
C SER A 298 -10.27 9.61 -17.69
N GLY A 299 -10.62 8.75 -18.64
CA GLY A 299 -11.32 9.12 -19.87
C GLY A 299 -10.47 9.95 -20.85
N VAL A 300 -9.16 10.09 -20.60
CA VAL A 300 -8.22 10.83 -21.45
C VAL A 300 -7.79 9.95 -22.63
N LEU A 301 -7.81 10.53 -23.84
CA LEU A 301 -7.28 9.88 -25.03
C LEU A 301 -5.76 10.06 -25.14
N ALA A 302 -5.07 9.12 -25.79
CA ALA A 302 -3.61 9.14 -25.90
C ALA A 302 -3.07 10.44 -26.52
N GLU A 303 -3.73 10.97 -27.54
CA GLU A 303 -3.39 12.24 -28.21
C GLU A 303 -3.51 13.48 -27.33
N GLN A 304 -4.14 13.35 -26.17
CA GLN A 304 -4.33 14.44 -25.21
C GLN A 304 -3.24 14.49 -24.16
N VAL A 305 -2.31 13.52 -24.14
CA VAL A 305 -1.15 13.55 -23.25
C VAL A 305 -0.04 14.36 -23.90
N GLN A 306 0.29 15.53 -23.33
CA GLN A 306 1.38 16.37 -23.84
C GLN A 306 2.72 16.08 -23.16
N TYR A 307 2.69 15.63 -21.91
CA TYR A 307 3.87 15.46 -21.09
C TYR A 307 3.86 14.13 -20.31
N VAL A 308 4.99 13.43 -20.32
CA VAL A 308 5.27 12.25 -19.50
C VAL A 308 6.38 12.60 -18.52
N ASN A 309 6.06 12.61 -17.24
CA ASN A 309 7.08 12.48 -16.21
C ASN A 309 7.46 10.99 -16.11
N GLY A 310 8.58 10.62 -16.71
CA GLY A 310 9.02 9.24 -16.82
C GLY A 310 9.57 8.68 -15.50
N HIS A 311 9.52 7.35 -15.36
CA HIS A 311 10.19 6.63 -14.30
C HIS A 311 11.71 6.77 -14.42
N GLY A 312 12.27 6.63 -15.62
CA GLY A 312 13.61 7.09 -16.04
C GLY A 312 14.68 7.02 -14.97
N THR A 313 15.09 5.82 -14.57
CA THR A 313 16.04 5.63 -13.46
C THR A 313 17.50 5.81 -13.88
N GLY A 314 17.81 5.78 -15.19
CA GLY A 314 19.20 5.72 -15.66
C GLY A 314 19.74 4.30 -15.78
N THR A 315 18.92 3.28 -15.52
CA THR A 315 19.30 1.88 -15.75
C THR A 315 18.98 1.46 -17.19
N ALA A 316 19.87 0.66 -17.79
CA ALA A 316 19.77 0.30 -19.21
C ALA A 316 18.43 -0.38 -19.56
N LYS A 317 18.02 -1.36 -18.75
CA LYS A 317 16.82 -2.17 -18.97
C LYS A 317 15.53 -1.38 -18.75
N ASN A 318 15.47 -0.58 -17.68
CA ASN A 318 14.29 0.22 -17.37
C ASN A 318 14.00 1.25 -18.46
N ASP A 319 14.99 2.07 -18.80
CA ASP A 319 14.76 3.24 -19.66
C ASP A 319 14.33 2.81 -21.08
N SER A 320 14.86 1.69 -21.58
CA SER A 320 14.41 1.09 -22.85
C SER A 320 13.00 0.48 -22.73
N ALA A 321 12.72 -0.27 -21.66
CA ALA A 321 11.41 -0.87 -21.45
C ALA A 321 10.30 0.19 -21.29
N GLU A 322 10.60 1.29 -20.58
CA GLU A 322 9.69 2.41 -20.42
C GLU A 322 9.45 3.14 -21.75
N THR A 323 10.50 3.40 -22.54
CA THR A 323 10.34 3.98 -23.88
C THR A 323 9.38 3.15 -24.73
N LYS A 324 9.57 1.82 -24.74
CA LYS A 324 8.68 0.89 -25.42
C LYS A 324 7.25 0.94 -24.87
N ALA A 325 7.10 1.01 -23.54
CA ALA A 325 5.80 1.11 -22.88
C ALA A 325 5.04 2.37 -23.29
N ILE A 326 5.69 3.53 -23.30
CA ILE A 326 5.11 4.81 -23.71
C ILE A 326 4.67 4.74 -25.17
N ARG A 327 5.53 4.23 -26.06
CA ARG A 327 5.20 4.04 -27.48
C ARG A 327 3.99 3.11 -27.67
N LEU A 328 3.97 1.98 -26.96
CA LEU A 328 2.88 1.00 -27.05
C LEU A 328 1.56 1.53 -26.48
N ALA A 329 1.61 2.39 -25.46
CA ALA A 329 0.42 2.93 -24.80
C ALA A 329 -0.17 4.14 -25.54
N LEU A 330 0.68 5.04 -26.04
CA LEU A 330 0.27 6.28 -26.70
C LEU A 330 0.18 6.16 -28.23
N GLY A 331 0.72 5.09 -28.82
CA GLY A 331 0.71 4.89 -30.27
C GLY A 331 1.37 6.05 -31.01
N ALA A 332 0.70 6.58 -32.04
CA ALA A 332 1.22 7.69 -32.84
C ALA A 332 1.41 8.99 -32.02
N ALA A 333 0.69 9.17 -30.91
CA ALA A 333 0.83 10.34 -30.06
C ALA A 333 2.21 10.40 -29.35
N ALA A 334 2.89 9.25 -29.21
CA ALA A 334 4.23 9.19 -28.62
C ALA A 334 5.26 10.04 -29.39
N GLU A 335 5.06 10.30 -30.68
CA GLU A 335 5.97 11.15 -31.48
C GLU A 335 5.93 12.63 -31.09
N GLN A 336 4.86 13.07 -30.43
CA GLN A 336 4.66 14.49 -30.08
C GLN A 336 4.82 14.75 -28.58
N VAL A 337 4.82 13.70 -27.76
CA VAL A 337 4.89 13.84 -26.32
C VAL A 337 6.29 14.24 -25.89
N LYS A 338 6.38 15.10 -24.86
CA LYS A 338 7.65 15.38 -24.19
C LYS A 338 7.79 14.46 -22.99
N VAL A 339 8.97 13.88 -22.81
CA VAL A 339 9.31 13.02 -21.68
C VAL A 339 10.41 13.70 -20.88
N SER A 340 10.38 13.64 -19.56
CA SER A 340 11.58 13.95 -18.78
C SER A 340 11.68 13.05 -17.56
N SER A 341 12.88 12.97 -16.97
CA SER A 341 13.08 12.33 -15.66
C SER A 341 13.78 13.26 -14.69
N SER A 342 13.06 13.66 -13.64
CA SER A 342 13.58 14.42 -12.52
C SER A 342 14.60 13.66 -11.67
N LYS A 343 14.65 12.32 -11.78
CA LYS A 343 15.65 11.49 -11.08
C LYS A 343 17.08 11.79 -11.51
N SER A 344 17.26 12.40 -12.69
CA SER A 344 18.54 12.97 -13.14
C SER A 344 19.09 14.08 -12.25
N MET A 345 18.21 14.74 -11.48
CA MET A 345 18.53 15.89 -10.65
C MET A 345 18.48 15.57 -9.16
N ILE A 346 17.42 14.91 -8.69
CA ILE A 346 17.20 14.63 -7.26
C ILE A 346 17.57 13.20 -6.84
N GLY A 347 17.97 12.34 -7.79
CA GLY A 347 18.15 10.91 -7.56
C GLY A 347 16.82 10.15 -7.51
N HIS A 348 16.89 8.85 -7.30
CA HIS A 348 15.72 8.00 -7.16
C HIS A 348 15.27 7.94 -5.70
N LEU A 349 14.21 8.67 -5.37
CA LEU A 349 13.62 8.80 -4.03
C LEU A 349 12.79 7.58 -3.58
N LEU A 350 13.03 6.40 -4.15
CA LEU A 350 12.37 5.15 -3.77
C LEU A 350 10.83 5.29 -3.74
N GLY A 351 10.19 5.04 -2.60
CA GLY A 351 8.74 5.16 -2.41
C GLY A 351 8.21 6.58 -2.41
N ALA A 352 9.05 7.60 -2.16
CA ALA A 352 8.66 9.01 -2.26
C ALA A 352 8.65 9.53 -3.72
N ALA A 353 9.30 8.81 -4.65
CA ALA A 353 9.50 9.25 -6.02
C ALA A 353 8.20 9.69 -6.70
N GLY A 354 7.17 8.84 -6.68
CA GLY A 354 5.91 9.10 -7.39
C GLY A 354 5.18 10.38 -6.93
N THR A 355 5.29 10.74 -5.63
CA THR A 355 4.63 11.96 -5.12
C THR A 355 5.42 13.21 -5.48
N VAL A 356 6.75 13.18 -5.30
CA VAL A 356 7.62 14.31 -5.70
C VAL A 356 7.54 14.57 -7.21
N GLU A 357 7.48 13.49 -8.00
CA GLU A 357 7.27 13.55 -9.45
C GLU A 357 5.90 14.11 -9.83
N SER A 358 4.86 13.77 -9.07
CA SER A 358 3.53 14.36 -9.27
C SER A 358 3.52 15.86 -8.95
N ILE A 359 4.22 16.31 -7.91
CA ILE A 359 4.39 17.74 -7.62
C ILE A 359 5.09 18.45 -8.79
N ILE A 360 6.16 17.85 -9.34
CA ILE A 360 6.87 18.39 -10.51
C ILE A 360 5.94 18.46 -11.73
N ALA A 361 5.15 17.42 -11.99
CA ALA A 361 4.20 17.40 -13.11
C ALA A 361 3.07 18.44 -12.94
N ILE A 362 2.57 18.64 -11.72
CA ILE A 362 1.59 19.69 -11.40
C ILE A 362 2.21 21.08 -11.64
N LYS A 363 3.45 21.29 -11.21
CA LYS A 363 4.17 22.56 -11.46
C LYS A 363 4.43 22.79 -12.95
N ALA A 364 4.75 21.74 -13.71
CA ALA A 364 4.87 21.79 -15.18
C ALA A 364 3.54 22.20 -15.84
N LEU A 365 2.41 21.61 -15.42
CA LEU A 365 1.07 22.00 -15.86
C LEU A 365 0.74 23.46 -15.48
N GLN A 366 1.10 23.92 -14.28
CA GLN A 366 0.81 25.29 -13.85
C GLN A 366 1.63 26.34 -14.62
N GLU A 367 2.89 26.05 -14.89
CA GLU A 367 3.81 27.00 -15.53
C GLU A 367 3.96 26.77 -17.04
N GLN A 368 3.22 25.81 -17.60
CA GLN A 368 3.21 25.48 -19.03
C GLN A 368 4.64 25.26 -19.56
N LEU A 369 5.39 24.42 -18.85
CA LEU A 369 6.81 24.20 -19.04
C LEU A 369 7.15 22.72 -18.85
N ALA A 370 7.82 22.11 -19.82
CA ALA A 370 8.42 20.79 -19.65
C ALA A 370 9.79 20.93 -18.96
N PRO A 371 10.01 20.32 -17.79
CA PRO A 371 11.31 20.33 -17.11
C PRO A 371 12.32 19.44 -17.84
N PRO A 372 13.63 19.62 -17.59
CA PRO A 372 14.65 18.93 -18.34
C PRO A 372 14.97 17.55 -17.77
N THR A 373 15.51 16.67 -18.61
CA THR A 373 16.33 15.55 -18.15
C THR A 373 17.79 16.03 -18.10
N ALA A 374 18.32 16.21 -16.89
CA ALA A 374 19.71 16.62 -16.68
C ALA A 374 20.68 15.49 -17.03
N ASN A 375 21.97 15.85 -17.17
CA ASN A 375 23.07 14.95 -17.51
C ASN A 375 22.88 14.20 -18.84
N TYR A 376 21.97 14.65 -19.70
CA TYR A 376 21.66 13.97 -20.95
C TYR A 376 22.80 14.19 -21.95
N ASP A 377 23.47 13.11 -22.37
CA ASP A 377 24.68 13.22 -23.21
C ASP A 377 24.42 13.05 -24.71
N SER A 378 23.72 11.99 -25.08
CA SER A 378 23.60 11.52 -26.45
C SER A 378 22.44 10.53 -26.58
N VAL A 379 21.86 10.50 -27.78
CA VAL A 379 20.71 9.65 -28.10
C VAL A 379 21.08 8.18 -28.05
N ASP A 380 20.27 7.40 -27.35
CA ASP A 380 20.26 5.94 -27.41
C ASP A 380 19.23 5.49 -28.47
N PRO A 381 19.59 4.66 -29.47
CA PRO A 381 18.63 4.11 -30.42
C PRO A 381 17.45 3.34 -29.78
N GLU A 382 17.62 2.79 -28.57
CA GLU A 382 16.55 2.10 -27.82
C GLU A 382 15.70 3.06 -26.96
N CYS A 383 16.10 4.33 -26.86
CA CYS A 383 15.40 5.40 -26.16
C CYS A 383 15.31 6.60 -27.11
N ASP A 384 14.28 6.61 -27.96
CA ASP A 384 14.16 7.49 -29.13
C ASP A 384 13.02 8.52 -29.05
N LEU A 385 12.47 8.76 -27.85
CA LEU A 385 11.50 9.83 -27.59
C LEU A 385 12.21 11.18 -27.36
N ASP A 386 11.44 12.27 -27.28
CA ASP A 386 11.99 13.57 -26.88
C ASP A 386 12.08 13.68 -25.35
N TYR A 387 13.29 13.52 -24.81
CA TYR A 387 13.56 13.51 -23.37
C TYR A 387 13.84 14.89 -22.75
N VAL A 388 13.57 15.99 -23.47
CA VAL A 388 13.82 17.37 -23.01
C VAL A 388 15.25 17.53 -22.46
N PRO A 389 16.29 17.34 -23.29
CA PRO A 389 17.65 17.19 -22.82
C PRO A 389 18.20 18.50 -22.23
N ASN A 390 18.60 18.45 -20.95
CA ASN A 390 19.35 19.45 -20.19
C ASN A 390 18.68 20.82 -19.95
N VAL A 391 17.78 21.27 -20.81
CA VAL A 391 17.17 22.61 -20.73
C VAL A 391 15.65 22.50 -20.81
N SER A 392 14.97 23.12 -19.83
CA SER A 392 13.52 23.23 -19.83
C SER A 392 13.01 23.94 -21.08
N LEU A 393 11.81 23.57 -21.55
CA LEU A 393 11.19 24.23 -22.69
C LEU A 393 9.72 24.61 -22.42
N PRO A 394 9.23 25.75 -22.94
CA PRO A 394 7.81 26.06 -22.90
C PRO A 394 6.98 24.98 -23.60
N LEU A 395 5.95 24.49 -22.93
CA LEU A 395 5.06 23.46 -23.45
C LEU A 395 3.63 23.76 -23.00
N PRO A 396 2.76 24.23 -23.91
CA PRO A 396 1.33 24.27 -23.66
C PRO A 396 0.81 22.86 -23.36
N MET A 397 0.20 22.66 -22.20
CA MET A 397 -0.26 21.34 -21.74
C MET A 397 -1.46 21.44 -20.80
N ASN A 398 -2.39 20.50 -20.94
CA ASN A 398 -3.51 20.33 -20.02
C ASN A 398 -3.45 18.98 -19.30
N VAL A 399 -2.75 17.98 -19.88
CA VAL A 399 -2.63 16.64 -19.30
C VAL A 399 -1.17 16.19 -19.27
N ALA A 400 -0.78 15.69 -18.10
CA ALA A 400 0.48 14.99 -17.90
C ALA A 400 0.21 13.60 -17.31
N ILE A 401 1.08 12.64 -17.63
CA ILE A 401 1.13 11.36 -16.92
C ILE A 401 2.42 11.22 -16.12
N SER A 402 2.37 10.53 -14.99
CA SER A 402 3.54 10.23 -14.15
C SER A 402 3.69 8.72 -13.99
N ASN A 403 4.84 8.18 -14.40
CA ASN A 403 5.12 6.74 -14.44
C ASN A 403 6.03 6.30 -13.28
N ASN A 404 5.67 5.20 -12.62
CA ASN A 404 6.49 4.59 -11.58
C ASN A 404 6.46 3.05 -11.70
N PHE A 405 7.59 2.45 -12.08
CA PHE A 405 7.70 1.02 -12.38
C PHE A 405 8.71 0.35 -11.44
N ALA A 406 8.20 -0.44 -10.49
CA ALA A 406 8.99 -0.92 -9.37
C ALA A 406 9.54 -2.35 -9.57
N PHE A 407 10.52 -2.71 -8.74
CA PHE A 407 10.94 -4.10 -8.55
C PHE A 407 9.75 -5.02 -8.24
N GLY A 408 9.91 -6.30 -8.57
CA GLY A 408 8.83 -7.28 -8.59
C GLY A 408 7.81 -7.04 -9.70
N GLY A 409 8.02 -6.04 -10.57
CA GLY A 409 7.13 -5.73 -11.70
C GLY A 409 5.82 -5.10 -11.25
N ASN A 410 5.83 -4.24 -10.24
CA ASN A 410 4.64 -3.53 -9.76
C ASN A 410 4.61 -2.15 -10.41
N ASN A 411 3.65 -1.90 -11.28
CA ASN A 411 3.61 -0.69 -12.11
C ASN A 411 2.45 0.21 -11.68
N ALA A 412 2.72 1.51 -11.53
CA ALA A 412 1.72 2.54 -11.32
C ALA A 412 1.88 3.68 -12.34
N CYS A 413 0.77 4.24 -12.80
CA CYS A 413 0.72 5.45 -13.63
C CYS A 413 -0.39 6.37 -13.12
N LEU A 414 -0.11 7.67 -12.99
CA LEU A 414 -1.09 8.71 -12.65
C LEU A 414 -1.39 9.58 -13.86
N VAL A 415 -2.64 10.02 -14.01
CA VAL A 415 -3.06 11.03 -14.99
C VAL A 415 -3.45 12.31 -14.24
N LEU A 416 -2.75 13.40 -14.55
CA LEU A 416 -2.89 14.70 -13.90
C LEU A 416 -3.41 15.73 -14.89
N GLY A 417 -4.41 16.51 -14.50
CA GLY A 417 -5.07 17.49 -15.35
C GLY A 417 -5.06 18.91 -14.81
N LYS A 418 -4.99 19.91 -15.70
CA LYS A 418 -5.27 21.31 -15.39
C LYS A 418 -5.82 22.03 -16.63
N GLY A 419 -6.77 22.95 -16.44
CA GLY A 419 -7.30 23.79 -17.52
C GLY A 419 -8.59 23.26 -18.13
N ASP A 420 -8.75 23.40 -19.45
CA ASP A 420 -9.89 22.83 -20.17
C ASP A 420 -9.74 21.31 -20.28
N LEU A 421 -10.56 20.62 -19.48
CA LEU A 421 -10.63 19.17 -19.35
C LEU A 421 -11.98 18.66 -19.89
N SER A 422 -12.67 19.42 -20.75
CA SER A 422 -14.02 19.11 -21.25
C SER A 422 -14.13 17.75 -21.97
N SER A 423 -13.03 17.22 -22.48
CA SER A 423 -12.93 15.89 -23.07
C SER A 423 -12.60 14.77 -22.08
N ALA A 424 -12.07 15.10 -20.89
CA ALA A 424 -11.79 14.15 -19.84
C ALA A 424 -13.06 13.94 -19.02
N SER A 425 -13.64 12.75 -19.13
CA SER A 425 -14.73 12.32 -18.27
C SER A 425 -14.24 11.09 -17.52
N PRO A 426 -13.76 11.24 -16.26
CA PRO A 426 -13.45 10.08 -15.43
C PRO A 426 -14.63 9.13 -15.49
N ALA A 427 -14.35 7.85 -15.71
CA ALA A 427 -15.41 6.86 -15.77
C ALA A 427 -16.25 6.96 -14.49
N THR A 428 -17.57 6.90 -14.62
CA THR A 428 -18.43 6.67 -13.46
C THR A 428 -17.98 5.33 -12.87
N PRO A 429 -17.66 5.27 -11.57
CA PRO A 429 -17.28 4.01 -10.95
C PRO A 429 -18.32 2.94 -11.27
N GLY A 430 -17.87 1.72 -11.56
CA GLY A 430 -18.76 0.57 -11.65
C GLY A 430 -19.59 0.42 -10.36
N ASN A 431 -20.72 -0.27 -10.48
CA ASN A 431 -21.55 -0.67 -9.33
C ASN A 431 -21.69 -2.19 -9.31
N GLU A 432 -20.57 -2.89 -9.51
CA GLU A 432 -20.55 -4.35 -9.49
C GLU A 432 -20.68 -4.86 -8.04
N ARG A 433 -21.60 -5.80 -7.81
CA ARG A 433 -21.65 -6.54 -6.55
C ARG A 433 -20.41 -7.42 -6.43
N VAL A 434 -19.76 -7.41 -5.27
CA VAL A 434 -18.50 -8.12 -5.03
C VAL A 434 -18.72 -9.37 -4.20
N VAL A 435 -18.47 -10.53 -4.80
CA VAL A 435 -18.63 -11.84 -4.16
C VAL A 435 -17.30 -12.51 -3.90
N VAL A 436 -17.26 -13.40 -2.91
CA VAL A 436 -16.10 -14.26 -2.64
C VAL A 436 -16.35 -15.63 -3.26
N THR A 437 -15.52 -16.02 -4.22
CA THR A 437 -15.66 -17.30 -4.95
C THR A 437 -14.57 -18.31 -4.60
N GLY A 438 -13.46 -17.88 -4.01
CA GLY A 438 -12.35 -18.73 -3.59
C GLY A 438 -11.78 -18.35 -2.24
N ILE A 439 -11.41 -19.34 -1.43
CA ILE A 439 -10.82 -19.16 -0.10
C ILE A 439 -9.68 -20.17 0.09
N SER A 440 -8.56 -19.73 0.64
CA SER A 440 -7.53 -20.59 1.20
C SER A 440 -7.09 -20.10 2.58
N THR A 441 -6.66 -21.04 3.44
CA THR A 441 -6.14 -20.73 4.78
C THR A 441 -4.94 -21.62 5.09
N LEU A 442 -3.82 -20.99 5.43
CA LEU A 442 -2.58 -21.61 5.89
C LEU A 442 -2.34 -21.13 7.32
N THR A 443 -2.58 -21.98 8.31
CA THR A 443 -2.45 -21.61 9.73
C THR A 443 -1.76 -22.72 10.51
N SER A 444 -1.40 -22.42 11.75
CA SER A 444 -0.90 -23.41 12.70
C SER A 444 -1.93 -24.50 13.05
N ALA A 445 -3.22 -24.26 12.81
CA ALA A 445 -4.30 -25.24 13.05
C ALA A 445 -4.59 -26.14 11.85
N GLY A 446 -4.05 -25.83 10.66
CA GLY A 446 -4.32 -26.55 9.42
C GLY A 446 -3.96 -25.72 8.19
N CYS A 447 -3.71 -26.41 7.07
CA CYS A 447 -3.36 -25.79 5.78
C CYS A 447 -4.50 -25.84 4.76
N THR A 448 -5.72 -26.16 5.21
CA THR A 448 -6.94 -26.11 4.43
C THR A 448 -8.07 -25.43 5.22
N LEU A 449 -9.05 -24.86 4.50
CA LEU A 449 -10.19 -24.18 5.14
C LEU A 449 -10.99 -25.13 6.07
N ASP A 450 -11.13 -26.40 5.68
CA ASP A 450 -11.86 -27.39 6.45
C ASP A 450 -11.13 -27.76 7.76
N GLU A 451 -9.81 -27.98 7.72
CA GLU A 451 -9.02 -28.27 8.93
C GLU A 451 -9.08 -27.12 9.94
N VAL A 452 -8.92 -25.87 9.47
CA VAL A 452 -8.95 -24.69 10.33
C VAL A 452 -10.36 -24.49 10.91
N TRP A 453 -11.40 -24.69 10.10
CA TRP A 453 -12.78 -24.64 10.57
C TRP A 453 -13.08 -25.71 11.62
N GLU A 454 -12.66 -26.96 11.38
CA GLU A 454 -12.86 -28.05 12.33
C GLU A 454 -12.17 -27.79 13.67
N ALA A 455 -10.92 -27.30 13.64
CA ALA A 455 -10.20 -26.91 14.84
C ALA A 455 -10.95 -25.80 15.59
N PHE A 456 -11.47 -24.79 14.88
CA PHE A 456 -12.22 -23.69 15.47
C PHE A 456 -13.53 -24.18 16.11
N ALA A 457 -14.32 -24.97 15.37
CA ALA A 457 -15.59 -25.52 15.83
C ALA A 457 -15.42 -26.43 17.07
N LYS A 458 -14.32 -27.19 17.13
CA LYS A 458 -13.95 -28.05 18.27
C LYS A 458 -13.25 -27.28 19.40
N LYS A 459 -13.02 -25.97 19.25
CA LYS A 459 -12.26 -25.11 20.19
C LYS A 459 -10.85 -25.63 20.48
N GLN A 460 -10.19 -26.20 19.47
CA GLN A 460 -8.84 -26.71 19.57
C GLN A 460 -7.84 -25.58 19.36
N SER A 461 -6.97 -25.36 20.34
CA SER A 461 -5.92 -24.35 20.28
C SER A 461 -4.67 -24.91 19.60
N SER A 462 -4.07 -24.14 18.70
CA SER A 462 -2.77 -24.42 18.09
C SER A 462 -1.62 -23.60 18.72
N ILE A 463 -1.93 -22.74 19.69
CA ILE A 463 -0.94 -21.94 20.43
C ILE A 463 -0.06 -22.83 21.30
N GLN A 464 1.25 -22.64 21.18
CA GLN A 464 2.29 -23.29 21.98
C GLN A 464 3.01 -22.26 22.85
N THR A 465 3.69 -22.73 23.91
CA THR A 465 4.56 -21.88 24.74
C THR A 465 6.00 -22.33 24.57
N LYS A 466 6.87 -21.44 24.06
CA LYS A 466 8.31 -21.67 23.88
C LYS A 466 9.08 -20.56 24.58
N ASP A 467 9.98 -20.90 25.49
CA ASP A 467 10.78 -19.95 26.27
C ASP A 467 9.94 -18.86 26.97
N GLY A 468 8.77 -19.24 27.48
CA GLY A 468 7.82 -18.34 28.14
C GLY A 468 7.01 -17.44 27.20
N LYS A 469 7.22 -17.53 25.88
CA LYS A 469 6.51 -16.77 24.84
C LYS A 469 5.45 -17.65 24.18
N ARG A 470 4.25 -17.10 24.00
CA ARG A 470 3.13 -17.80 23.35
C ARG A 470 3.18 -17.57 21.85
N VAL A 471 3.36 -18.65 21.08
CA VAL A 471 3.57 -18.60 19.64
C VAL A 471 2.83 -19.73 18.92
N ALA A 472 2.45 -19.54 17.67
CA ALA A 472 1.86 -20.58 16.83
C ALA A 472 2.50 -20.58 15.42
N TRP A 473 3.19 -21.67 15.10
CA TRP A 473 3.91 -21.85 13.83
C TRP A 473 3.15 -22.78 12.88
N VAL A 474 3.32 -22.60 11.58
CA VAL A 474 2.75 -23.42 10.51
C VAL A 474 3.83 -24.45 10.12
N GLU A 475 3.79 -25.64 10.72
CA GLU A 475 4.87 -26.62 10.55
C GLU A 475 4.74 -27.46 9.27
N ASN A 476 3.52 -27.67 8.76
CA ASN A 476 3.21 -28.70 7.75
C ASN A 476 2.86 -28.15 6.37
N LEU A 477 3.41 -27.01 5.97
CA LEU A 477 3.20 -26.48 4.62
C LEU A 477 4.05 -27.25 3.60
N ASP A 478 3.41 -27.91 2.63
CA ASP A 478 4.09 -28.50 1.47
C ASP A 478 3.96 -27.62 0.20
N PRO A 479 5.02 -26.89 -0.19
CA PRO A 479 5.04 -26.09 -1.42
C PRO A 479 5.41 -26.87 -2.68
N SER A 480 5.78 -28.16 -2.58
CA SER A 480 6.32 -28.93 -3.71
C SER A 480 5.38 -29.09 -4.92
N PRO A 481 4.04 -29.07 -4.79
CA PRO A 481 3.14 -29.08 -5.95
C PRO A 481 3.16 -27.79 -6.77
N PHE A 482 3.60 -26.67 -6.19
CA PHE A 482 3.48 -25.33 -6.78
C PHE A 482 4.83 -24.72 -7.16
N LEU A 483 5.91 -25.14 -6.49
CA LEU A 483 7.22 -24.52 -6.61
C LEU A 483 8.33 -25.57 -6.80
N THR A 484 9.24 -25.29 -7.72
CA THR A 484 10.41 -26.17 -7.93
C THR A 484 11.37 -26.09 -6.74
N VAL A 485 12.32 -27.04 -6.64
CA VAL A 485 13.41 -26.94 -5.65
C VAL A 485 14.21 -25.65 -5.82
N ARG A 486 14.36 -25.16 -7.06
CA ARG A 486 15.13 -23.94 -7.36
C ARG A 486 14.40 -22.71 -6.85
N ASP A 487 13.08 -22.62 -7.05
CA ASP A 487 12.28 -21.46 -6.64
C ASP A 487 12.27 -21.35 -5.10
N ARG A 488 12.03 -22.47 -4.43
CA ARG A 488 12.05 -22.56 -2.95
C ARG A 488 13.38 -22.16 -2.30
N ARG A 489 14.49 -22.22 -3.03
CA ARG A 489 15.81 -21.75 -2.55
C ARG A 489 16.05 -20.26 -2.75
N ARG A 490 15.30 -19.62 -3.65
CA ARG A 490 15.45 -18.21 -4.05
C ARG A 490 14.40 -17.30 -3.45
N MET A 491 13.31 -17.86 -2.95
CA MET A 491 12.22 -17.17 -2.28
C MET A 491 12.35 -17.33 -0.77
N ASP A 492 11.83 -16.34 -0.04
CA ASP A 492 11.59 -16.48 1.40
C ASP A 492 10.24 -17.15 1.68
N ARG A 493 10.04 -17.49 2.95
CA ARG A 493 8.84 -18.16 3.42
C ARG A 493 7.59 -17.32 3.18
N LEU A 494 7.67 -15.99 3.35
CA LEU A 494 6.57 -15.06 3.03
C LEU A 494 6.10 -15.22 1.59
N SER A 495 7.04 -15.22 0.63
CA SER A 495 6.73 -15.39 -0.79
C SER A 495 6.22 -16.80 -1.11
N ILE A 496 6.76 -17.83 -0.45
CA ILE A 496 6.29 -19.22 -0.63
C ILE A 496 4.84 -19.37 -0.17
N PHE A 497 4.50 -18.86 1.03
CA PHE A 497 3.13 -18.85 1.54
C PHE A 497 2.18 -18.12 0.57
N SER A 498 2.64 -16.99 0.05
CA SER A 498 1.88 -16.15 -0.87
C SER A 498 1.50 -16.90 -2.16
N VAL A 499 2.47 -17.58 -2.77
CA VAL A 499 2.22 -18.39 -3.99
C VAL A 499 1.30 -19.58 -3.69
N VAL A 500 1.55 -20.31 -2.60
CA VAL A 500 0.73 -21.49 -2.25
C VAL A 500 -0.71 -21.09 -1.92
N ALA A 501 -0.92 -20.08 -1.07
CA ALA A 501 -2.26 -19.61 -0.71
C ALA A 501 -3.05 -19.13 -1.95
N THR A 502 -2.38 -18.46 -2.89
CA THR A 502 -3.01 -18.00 -4.12
C THR A 502 -3.45 -19.16 -5.02
N HIS A 503 -2.57 -20.14 -5.26
CA HIS A 503 -2.95 -21.32 -6.04
C HIS A 503 -4.12 -22.08 -5.40
N LEU A 504 -4.12 -22.24 -4.08
CA LEU A 504 -5.20 -22.91 -3.36
C LEU A 504 -6.53 -22.14 -3.45
N ALA A 505 -6.51 -20.81 -3.38
CA ALA A 505 -7.73 -20.01 -3.50
C ALA A 505 -8.29 -20.03 -4.94
N LEU A 506 -7.43 -19.96 -5.95
CA LEU A 506 -7.84 -20.09 -7.36
C LEU A 506 -8.39 -21.48 -7.66
N ALA A 507 -7.75 -22.54 -7.15
CA ALA A 507 -8.25 -23.90 -7.28
C ALA A 507 -9.60 -24.07 -6.56
N ASN A 508 -9.74 -23.51 -5.35
CA ASN A 508 -11.00 -23.52 -4.60
C ASN A 508 -12.14 -22.80 -5.36
N ALA A 509 -11.82 -21.75 -6.12
CA ALA A 509 -12.77 -21.03 -6.96
C ALA A 509 -13.05 -21.68 -8.31
N ALA A 510 -12.30 -22.73 -8.68
CA ALA A 510 -12.25 -23.27 -10.03
C ALA A 510 -12.00 -22.17 -11.09
N LEU A 511 -11.07 -21.24 -10.80
CA LEU A 511 -10.65 -20.19 -11.73
C LEU A 511 -9.22 -20.48 -12.22
N GLU A 512 -9.09 -20.76 -13.51
CA GLU A 512 -7.80 -20.91 -14.19
C GLU A 512 -7.33 -19.56 -14.74
N VAL A 513 -6.06 -19.23 -14.55
CA VAL A 513 -5.42 -18.04 -15.12
C VAL A 513 -4.93 -18.37 -16.53
N THR A 514 -5.48 -17.69 -17.53
CA THR A 514 -5.27 -17.92 -18.96
C THR A 514 -4.77 -16.64 -19.63
N ASP A 515 -4.29 -16.73 -20.88
CA ASP A 515 -3.87 -15.53 -21.62
C ASP A 515 -5.03 -14.56 -21.89
N GLU A 516 -6.28 -15.06 -21.93
CA GLU A 516 -7.48 -14.24 -22.12
C GLU A 516 -7.88 -13.44 -20.87
N ASN A 517 -7.68 -13.98 -19.66
CA ASN A 517 -8.19 -13.35 -18.43
C ASN A 517 -7.11 -12.77 -17.50
N ARG A 518 -5.84 -13.15 -17.68
CA ARG A 518 -4.76 -12.78 -16.75
C ARG A 518 -4.54 -11.28 -16.60
N HIS A 519 -4.97 -10.47 -17.57
CA HIS A 519 -4.87 -9.01 -17.52
C HIS A 519 -5.92 -8.35 -16.62
N ASP A 520 -7.02 -9.06 -16.32
CA ASP A 520 -8.13 -8.56 -15.50
C ASP A 520 -8.16 -9.20 -14.09
N ILE A 521 -7.24 -10.14 -13.82
CA ILE A 521 -7.04 -10.74 -12.50
C ILE A 521 -5.88 -10.03 -11.80
N GLY A 522 -6.17 -9.35 -10.70
CA GLY A 522 -5.20 -8.61 -9.89
C GLY A 522 -4.84 -9.28 -8.57
N ILE A 523 -3.86 -8.70 -7.88
CA ILE A 523 -3.39 -9.12 -6.55
C ILE A 523 -3.35 -7.90 -5.62
N LEU A 524 -4.02 -7.99 -4.49
CA LEU A 524 -3.81 -7.09 -3.35
C LEU A 524 -3.16 -7.88 -2.25
N PHE A 525 -1.87 -7.64 -2.06
CA PHE A 525 -1.09 -8.28 -1.01
C PHE A 525 -1.10 -7.44 0.27
N GLY A 526 -1.42 -8.04 1.41
CA GLY A 526 -1.37 -7.45 2.73
C GLY A 526 -0.34 -8.17 3.60
N SER A 527 0.54 -7.42 4.24
CA SER A 527 1.46 -7.94 5.25
C SER A 527 1.72 -6.89 6.32
N GLY A 528 1.69 -7.29 7.58
CA GLY A 528 1.97 -6.41 8.71
C GLY A 528 3.43 -6.41 9.12
N LEU A 529 4.17 -7.50 8.90
CA LEU A 529 5.60 -7.61 9.22
C LEU A 529 6.49 -7.30 8.02
N GLY A 530 6.10 -7.75 6.82
CA GLY A 530 6.96 -7.75 5.64
C GLY A 530 7.95 -8.93 5.62
N PRO A 531 8.98 -8.85 4.75
CA PRO A 531 9.85 -9.97 4.43
C PRO A 531 11.00 -10.13 5.45
N MET A 532 10.65 -10.36 6.71
CA MET A 532 11.61 -10.37 7.83
C MET A 532 12.71 -11.42 7.65
N GLU A 533 12.39 -12.60 7.12
CA GLU A 533 13.40 -13.62 6.82
C GLU A 533 14.44 -13.14 5.80
N SER A 534 14.01 -12.47 4.73
CA SER A 534 14.91 -11.90 3.72
C SER A 534 15.73 -10.74 4.29
N MET A 535 15.09 -9.88 5.08
CA MET A 535 15.77 -8.78 5.78
C MET A 535 16.88 -9.30 6.69
N GLU A 536 16.62 -10.33 7.50
CA GLU A 536 17.63 -10.92 8.38
C GLU A 536 18.76 -11.59 7.60
N LYS A 537 18.43 -12.37 6.55
CA LYS A 537 19.42 -13.02 5.67
C LYS A 537 20.32 -12.01 4.96
N PHE A 538 19.81 -10.81 4.68
CA PHE A 538 20.58 -9.74 4.05
C PHE A 538 21.38 -8.91 5.07
N CYS A 539 20.73 -8.44 6.14
CA CYS A 539 21.30 -7.51 7.10
C CYS A 539 22.32 -8.17 8.03
N LYS A 540 22.14 -9.42 8.45
CA LYS A 540 23.06 -10.07 9.39
C LYS A 540 24.49 -10.20 8.82
N PRO A 541 24.71 -10.71 7.60
CA PRO A 541 26.04 -10.68 6.97
C PRO A 541 26.54 -9.26 6.73
N LEU A 542 25.69 -8.35 6.25
CA LEU A 542 26.05 -6.95 6.01
C LEU A 542 26.61 -6.28 7.27
N PHE A 543 25.93 -6.42 8.42
CA PHE A 543 26.33 -5.77 9.66
C PHE A 543 27.54 -6.43 10.33
N SER A 544 27.72 -7.75 10.17
CA SER A 544 28.83 -8.47 10.80
C SER A 544 30.11 -8.53 9.95
N GLN A 545 30.00 -8.45 8.63
CA GLN A 545 31.11 -8.69 7.68
C GLN A 545 31.30 -7.56 6.66
N GLY A 546 30.42 -6.55 6.64
CA GLY A 546 30.51 -5.39 5.75
C GLY A 546 29.86 -5.59 4.38
N THR A 547 29.99 -4.59 3.51
CA THR A 547 29.28 -4.50 2.22
C THR A 547 29.58 -5.65 1.26
N ALA A 548 30.78 -6.23 1.32
CA ALA A 548 31.17 -7.38 0.49
C ALA A 548 30.35 -8.65 0.78
N ALA A 549 29.68 -8.73 1.94
CA ALA A 549 28.81 -9.85 2.30
C ALA A 549 27.34 -9.63 1.89
N ALA A 550 26.99 -8.47 1.32
CA ALA A 550 25.64 -8.17 0.83
C ALA A 550 25.30 -9.06 -0.37
N SER A 551 24.22 -9.85 -0.26
CA SER A 551 23.85 -10.82 -1.29
C SER A 551 22.89 -10.23 -2.33
N PRO A 552 23.28 -10.15 -3.63
CA PRO A 552 22.37 -9.70 -4.68
C PRO A 552 21.22 -10.68 -4.96
N GLY A 553 21.35 -11.94 -4.52
CA GLY A 553 20.28 -12.93 -4.64
C GLY A 553 19.21 -12.81 -3.55
N VAL A 554 19.51 -12.14 -2.43
CA VAL A 554 18.57 -11.98 -1.31
C VAL A 554 17.92 -10.60 -1.33
N PHE A 555 18.67 -9.55 -1.66
CA PHE A 555 18.19 -8.16 -1.65
C PHE A 555 16.86 -7.93 -2.40
N PRO A 556 16.60 -8.55 -3.57
CA PRO A 556 15.30 -8.37 -4.25
C PRO A 556 14.09 -8.80 -3.44
N ASN A 557 14.26 -9.69 -2.45
CA ASN A 557 13.19 -10.17 -1.60
C ASN A 557 13.05 -9.33 -0.31
N THR A 558 13.87 -8.30 -0.09
CA THR A 558 13.81 -7.47 1.13
C THR A 558 12.76 -6.37 1.07
N VAL A 559 12.10 -6.17 -0.07
CA VAL A 559 11.03 -5.18 -0.25
C VAL A 559 9.66 -5.80 -0.03
N PHE A 560 8.73 -5.06 0.59
CA PHE A 560 7.40 -5.56 0.98
C PHE A 560 6.59 -6.13 -0.19
N ASN A 561 6.72 -5.57 -1.39
CA ASN A 561 6.01 -6.01 -2.58
C ASN A 561 6.64 -7.19 -3.33
N ALA A 562 7.77 -7.72 -2.85
CA ALA A 562 8.43 -8.86 -3.48
C ALA A 562 7.49 -10.06 -3.57
N ALA A 563 6.77 -10.37 -2.49
CA ALA A 563 5.82 -11.48 -2.45
C ALA A 563 4.71 -11.35 -3.51
N ALA A 564 4.12 -10.16 -3.67
CA ALA A 564 3.12 -9.90 -4.72
C ALA A 564 3.70 -10.11 -6.13
N GLY A 565 4.94 -9.66 -6.36
CA GLY A 565 5.67 -9.93 -7.61
C GLY A 565 5.92 -11.42 -7.87
N GLN A 566 6.29 -12.18 -6.83
CA GLN A 566 6.46 -13.63 -6.93
C GLN A 566 5.14 -14.34 -7.27
N VAL A 567 4.02 -13.91 -6.68
CA VAL A 567 2.69 -14.42 -7.05
C VAL A 567 2.40 -14.14 -8.51
N ALA A 568 2.61 -12.91 -9.00
CA ALA A 568 2.41 -12.60 -10.42
C ALA A 568 3.28 -13.46 -11.36
N ILE A 569 4.53 -13.74 -10.99
CA ILE A 569 5.47 -14.59 -11.75
C ILE A 569 5.01 -16.05 -11.79
N HIS A 570 4.64 -16.62 -10.64
CA HIS A 570 4.37 -18.05 -10.51
C HIS A 570 2.92 -18.42 -10.84
N VAL A 571 1.96 -17.52 -10.63
CA VAL A 571 0.54 -17.71 -10.91
C VAL A 571 0.15 -17.14 -12.28
N GLY A 572 0.89 -16.14 -12.77
CA GLY A 572 0.71 -15.58 -14.11
C GLY A 572 -0.27 -14.42 -14.20
N THR A 573 -0.77 -13.87 -13.09
CA THR A 573 -1.66 -12.71 -13.07
C THR A 573 -0.92 -11.41 -13.46
N LEU A 574 -1.56 -10.56 -14.26
CA LEU A 574 -0.98 -9.37 -14.88
C LEU A 574 -1.83 -8.10 -14.68
N GLY A 575 -2.98 -8.21 -14.01
CA GLY A 575 -3.87 -7.10 -13.68
C GLY A 575 -3.34 -6.20 -12.55
N PRO A 576 -4.20 -5.39 -11.92
CA PRO A 576 -3.81 -4.48 -10.85
C PRO A 576 -3.06 -5.20 -9.73
N ASN A 577 -1.88 -4.70 -9.36
CA ASN A 577 -1.01 -5.33 -8.37
C ASN A 577 -0.48 -4.29 -7.38
N SER A 578 -0.74 -4.51 -6.09
CA SER A 578 -0.36 -3.58 -5.02
C SER A 578 -0.11 -4.30 -3.70
N THR A 579 0.58 -3.62 -2.78
CA THR A 579 0.91 -4.11 -1.45
C THR A 579 0.52 -3.09 -0.38
N VAL A 580 -0.41 -3.48 0.50
CA VAL A 580 -0.82 -2.72 1.69
C VAL A 580 -0.02 -3.19 2.90
N THR A 581 0.50 -2.25 3.69
CA THR A 581 1.38 -2.55 4.84
C THR A 581 0.79 -2.10 6.16
N THR A 582 -0.53 -2.22 6.29
CA THR A 582 -1.34 -1.68 7.39
C THR A 582 -1.23 -2.46 8.71
N GLY A 583 -0.04 -2.92 9.09
CA GLY A 583 0.22 -3.65 10.33
C GLY A 583 -0.75 -4.83 10.53
N HIS A 584 -1.34 -4.95 11.71
CA HIS A 584 -2.31 -6.02 12.03
C HIS A 584 -3.65 -5.90 11.28
N GLY A 585 -3.89 -4.76 10.62
CA GLY A 585 -5.06 -4.54 9.77
C GLY A 585 -4.83 -4.90 8.29
N ALA A 586 -3.63 -5.36 7.90
CA ALA A 586 -3.24 -5.47 6.50
C ALA A 586 -4.18 -6.34 5.64
N GLY A 587 -4.66 -7.47 6.16
CA GLY A 587 -5.58 -8.35 5.43
C GLY A 587 -6.96 -7.72 5.22
N ALA A 588 -7.51 -7.03 6.22
CA ALA A 588 -8.77 -6.29 6.06
C ALA A 588 -8.60 -5.11 5.09
N SER A 589 -7.47 -4.40 5.17
CA SER A 589 -7.10 -3.33 4.24
C SER A 589 -6.99 -3.84 2.80
N ALA A 590 -6.36 -5.01 2.58
CA ALA A 590 -6.25 -5.64 1.27
C ALA A 590 -7.61 -6.03 0.68
N ILE A 591 -8.54 -6.49 1.53
CA ILE A 591 -9.92 -6.81 1.14
C ILE A 591 -10.69 -5.54 0.77
N CYS A 592 -10.58 -4.46 1.55
CA CYS A 592 -11.25 -3.19 1.23
C CYS A 592 -10.74 -2.61 -0.10
N TYR A 593 -9.42 -2.59 -0.30
CA TYR A 593 -8.86 -2.08 -1.54
C TYR A 593 -9.23 -3.00 -2.73
N GLY A 594 -9.17 -4.32 -2.55
CA GLY A 594 -9.60 -5.26 -3.60
C GLY A 594 -11.09 -5.16 -3.92
N TYR A 595 -11.95 -4.91 -2.92
CA TYR A 595 -13.36 -4.61 -3.10
C TYR A 595 -13.55 -3.41 -4.03
N ASP A 596 -12.87 -2.29 -3.77
CA ASP A 596 -12.99 -1.10 -4.62
C ASP A 596 -12.54 -1.38 -6.06
N GLN A 597 -11.47 -2.17 -6.26
CA GLN A 597 -11.01 -2.53 -7.60
C GLN A 597 -12.06 -3.34 -8.40
N VAL A 598 -12.77 -4.27 -7.74
CA VAL A 598 -13.84 -5.05 -8.39
C VAL A 598 -15.11 -4.22 -8.56
N ALA A 599 -15.57 -3.57 -7.49
CA ALA A 599 -16.80 -2.78 -7.48
C ALA A 599 -16.77 -1.70 -8.57
N ASN A 600 -15.64 -1.01 -8.71
CA ASN A 600 -15.44 0.04 -9.70
C ASN A 600 -15.18 -0.47 -11.13
N GLY A 601 -15.13 -1.80 -11.34
CA GLY A 601 -14.88 -2.41 -12.64
C GLY A 601 -13.44 -2.26 -13.16
N LEU A 602 -12.47 -2.04 -12.26
CA LEU A 602 -11.04 -1.95 -12.58
C LEU A 602 -10.39 -3.32 -12.77
N ALA A 603 -10.99 -4.36 -12.16
CA ALA A 603 -10.64 -5.75 -12.33
C ALA A 603 -11.90 -6.63 -12.28
N THR A 604 -11.88 -7.77 -12.96
CA THR A 604 -12.97 -8.75 -12.86
C THR A 604 -12.83 -9.63 -11.62
N ALA A 605 -11.60 -9.88 -11.19
CA ALA A 605 -11.29 -10.63 -9.99
C ALA A 605 -10.02 -10.14 -9.31
N MET A 606 -9.99 -10.16 -7.99
CA MET A 606 -8.87 -9.75 -7.16
C MET A 606 -8.54 -10.84 -6.16
N VAL A 607 -7.28 -11.29 -6.16
CA VAL A 607 -6.75 -12.11 -5.08
C VAL A 607 -6.33 -11.19 -3.95
N CYS A 608 -7.18 -11.07 -2.93
CA CYS A 608 -6.86 -10.39 -1.67
C CYS A 608 -6.11 -11.38 -0.77
N LEU A 609 -4.79 -11.26 -0.78
CA LEU A 609 -3.87 -12.15 -0.10
C LEU A 609 -3.30 -11.46 1.14
N ALA A 610 -3.36 -12.10 2.30
CA ALA A 610 -2.70 -11.65 3.52
C ALA A 610 -1.74 -12.73 4.02
N VAL A 611 -0.46 -12.39 4.24
CA VAL A 611 0.53 -13.34 4.75
C VAL A 611 1.48 -12.64 5.71
N ASP A 612 1.78 -13.30 6.82
CA ASP A 612 2.89 -12.94 7.70
C ASP A 612 3.54 -14.22 8.25
N THR A 613 4.87 -14.24 8.23
CA THR A 613 5.68 -15.37 8.70
C THR A 613 6.57 -14.93 9.85
N LEU A 614 6.80 -15.82 10.80
CA LEU A 614 7.59 -15.50 11.99
C LEU A 614 9.08 -15.83 11.81
N THR A 615 9.91 -15.12 12.56
CA THR A 615 11.32 -15.43 12.80
C THR A 615 11.59 -15.29 14.29
N ASP A 616 12.72 -15.82 14.78
CA ASP A 616 13.10 -15.64 16.18
C ASP A 616 13.31 -14.16 16.54
N ALA A 617 13.81 -13.33 15.60
CA ALA A 617 13.97 -11.89 15.81
C ALA A 617 12.61 -11.19 15.93
N VAL A 618 11.62 -11.54 15.09
CA VAL A 618 10.26 -11.01 15.22
C VAL A 618 9.65 -11.38 16.58
N VAL A 619 9.77 -12.63 17.01
CA VAL A 619 9.29 -13.08 18.32
C VAL A 619 10.00 -12.33 19.46
N GLN A 620 11.30 -12.05 19.31
CA GLN A 620 12.03 -11.22 20.27
C GLN A 620 11.55 -9.77 20.26
N ALA A 621 11.31 -9.16 19.10
CA ALA A 621 10.80 -7.79 19.00
C ALA A 621 9.47 -7.60 19.75
N TYR A 622 8.50 -8.51 19.56
CA TYR A 622 7.24 -8.47 20.32
C TYR A 622 7.44 -8.70 21.83
N SER A 623 8.47 -9.46 22.21
CA SER A 623 8.85 -9.64 23.61
C SER A 623 9.44 -8.36 24.20
N ASP A 624 10.31 -7.66 23.47
CA ASP A 624 10.95 -6.40 23.88
C ASP A 624 9.91 -5.26 24.02
N LEU A 625 8.84 -5.29 23.21
CA LEU A 625 7.68 -4.41 23.36
C LEU A 625 6.81 -4.73 24.58
N GLY A 626 7.06 -5.84 25.29
CA GLY A 626 6.29 -6.31 26.44
C GLY A 626 4.96 -6.99 26.09
N ILE A 627 4.66 -7.16 24.80
CA ILE A 627 3.39 -7.72 24.31
C ILE A 627 3.31 -9.23 24.61
N LEU A 628 4.44 -9.94 24.49
CA LEU A 628 4.56 -11.38 24.80
C LEU A 628 4.95 -11.67 26.26
N SER A 629 4.63 -10.77 27.19
CA SER A 629 4.93 -11.00 28.61
C SER A 629 4.14 -12.19 29.20
N PRO A 630 4.62 -12.85 30.28
CA PRO A 630 3.92 -13.98 30.90
C PRO A 630 2.52 -13.66 31.44
N LYS A 631 2.19 -12.38 31.64
CA LYS A 631 0.87 -11.92 32.09
C LYS A 631 -0.09 -11.66 30.93
N SER A 632 0.41 -11.70 29.69
CA SER A 632 -0.36 -11.41 28.48
C SER A 632 -1.09 -12.65 27.97
N SER A 633 -2.36 -12.46 27.58
CA SER A 633 -3.11 -13.48 26.85
C SER A 633 -2.78 -13.51 25.35
N PHE A 634 -2.00 -12.55 24.86
CA PHE A 634 -1.60 -12.47 23.47
C PHE A 634 -0.67 -13.62 23.09
N ALA A 635 -0.89 -14.20 21.91
CA ALA A 635 -0.02 -15.18 21.29
C ALA A 635 0.25 -14.75 19.87
N LEU A 636 1.51 -14.79 19.44
CA LEU A 636 1.90 -14.40 18.09
C LEU A 636 1.81 -15.61 17.15
N ALA A 637 1.28 -15.46 15.95
CA ALA A 637 1.18 -16.55 14.98
C ALA A 637 1.75 -16.16 13.62
N GLU A 638 2.09 -17.16 12.81
CA GLU A 638 2.21 -17.01 11.36
C GLU A 638 0.98 -17.56 10.64
N GLY A 639 0.76 -17.09 9.43
CA GLY A 639 -0.29 -17.63 8.58
C GLY A 639 -0.34 -16.99 7.19
N GLY A 640 -1.24 -17.51 6.37
CA GLY A 640 -1.58 -16.94 5.07
C GLY A 640 -3.04 -17.21 4.73
N VAL A 641 -3.75 -16.21 4.23
CA VAL A 641 -5.14 -16.34 3.75
C VAL A 641 -5.25 -15.64 2.41
N ALA A 642 -5.83 -16.31 1.43
CA ALA A 642 -6.19 -15.68 0.16
C ALA A 642 -7.70 -15.79 -0.05
N LEU A 643 -8.32 -14.65 -0.37
CA LEU A 643 -9.71 -14.56 -0.79
C LEU A 643 -9.74 -14.12 -2.25
N LEU A 644 -10.45 -14.85 -3.09
CA LEU A 644 -10.74 -14.43 -4.45
C LEU A 644 -12.05 -13.66 -4.46
N LEU A 645 -11.94 -12.34 -4.56
CA LEU A 645 -13.06 -11.43 -4.79
C LEU A 645 -13.32 -11.39 -6.30
N GLU A 646 -14.58 -11.47 -6.70
CA GLU A 646 -14.97 -11.48 -8.10
C GLU A 646 -16.24 -10.65 -8.29
N SER A 647 -16.40 -10.03 -9.46
CA SER A 647 -17.66 -9.39 -9.79
C SER A 647 -18.76 -10.46 -9.88
N LEU A 648 -19.94 -10.16 -9.35
CA LEU A 648 -21.07 -11.10 -9.39
C LEU A 648 -21.42 -11.49 -10.84
N SER A 649 -21.31 -10.54 -11.77
CA SER A 649 -21.53 -10.77 -13.20
C SER A 649 -20.56 -11.81 -13.78
N SER A 650 -19.26 -11.71 -13.46
CA SER A 650 -18.24 -12.68 -13.88
C SER A 650 -18.48 -14.05 -13.23
N ALA A 651 -18.68 -14.06 -11.90
CA ALA A 651 -18.92 -15.26 -11.13
C ALA A 651 -20.12 -16.05 -11.69
N ARG A 652 -21.24 -15.37 -11.96
CA ARG A 652 -22.44 -15.97 -12.58
C ARG A 652 -22.16 -16.50 -13.98
N LYS A 653 -21.48 -15.71 -14.83
CA LYS A 653 -21.18 -16.09 -16.22
C LYS A 653 -20.41 -17.41 -16.30
N ARG A 654 -19.51 -17.69 -15.35
CA ARG A 654 -18.72 -18.93 -15.31
C ARG A 654 -19.29 -20.02 -14.39
N GLY A 655 -20.46 -19.80 -13.78
CA GLY A 655 -21.09 -20.76 -12.86
C GLY A 655 -20.28 -20.99 -11.58
N ALA A 656 -19.63 -19.94 -11.06
CA ALA A 656 -18.80 -20.03 -9.86
C ALA A 656 -19.64 -20.34 -8.62
N ARG A 657 -19.06 -21.14 -7.71
CA ARG A 657 -19.54 -21.22 -6.34
C ARG A 657 -19.33 -19.87 -5.66
N ILE A 658 -20.35 -19.36 -4.96
CA ILE A 658 -20.28 -18.14 -4.17
C ILE A 658 -20.37 -18.50 -2.69
N TYR A 659 -19.38 -18.07 -1.90
CA TYR A 659 -19.36 -18.27 -0.46
C TYR A 659 -20.22 -17.22 0.27
N GLY A 660 -20.24 -16.00 -0.26
CA GLY A 660 -20.91 -14.85 0.32
C GLY A 660 -20.53 -13.58 -0.45
N GLU A 661 -21.10 -12.48 -0.02
CA GLU A 661 -20.89 -11.16 -0.62
C GLU A 661 -20.30 -10.21 0.41
N ILE A 662 -19.37 -9.36 -0.04
CA ILE A 662 -18.93 -8.20 0.74
C ILE A 662 -19.84 -7.06 0.29
N THR A 663 -20.68 -6.55 1.19
CA THR A 663 -21.69 -5.53 0.84
C THR A 663 -21.27 -4.13 1.25
N GLY A 664 -20.24 -3.99 2.07
CA GLY A 664 -19.74 -2.71 2.51
C GLY A 664 -18.54 -2.87 3.43
N TYR A 665 -17.83 -1.78 3.63
CA TYR A 665 -16.73 -1.69 4.58
C TYR A 665 -16.65 -0.28 5.16
N GLY A 666 -15.99 -0.17 6.31
CA GLY A 666 -15.70 1.08 6.98
C GLY A 666 -14.30 1.12 7.54
N MET A 667 -13.67 2.28 7.43
CA MET A 667 -12.36 2.57 7.99
C MET A 667 -12.44 3.78 8.92
N ALA A 668 -11.74 3.72 10.05
CA ALA A 668 -11.59 4.85 10.96
C ALA A 668 -10.33 4.68 11.81
N ALA A 669 -9.83 5.78 12.34
CA ALA A 669 -8.71 5.78 13.28
C ALA A 669 -9.08 6.53 14.56
N ASP A 670 -8.44 6.18 15.66
CA ASP A 670 -8.55 6.90 16.93
C ASP A 670 -7.89 8.28 16.83
N GLY A 671 -6.77 8.39 16.09
CA GLY A 671 -6.03 9.65 15.92
C GLY A 671 -5.12 10.00 17.11
N HIS A 672 -4.81 9.04 17.98
CA HIS A 672 -4.02 9.22 19.20
C HIS A 672 -2.59 8.66 19.12
N GLY A 673 -2.14 8.24 17.93
CA GLY A 673 -0.82 7.65 17.72
C GLY A 673 -0.69 6.23 18.27
N ILE A 674 0.54 5.70 18.26
CA ILE A 674 0.77 4.26 18.40
C ILE A 674 0.47 3.78 19.83
N GLY A 675 -0.38 2.75 19.92
CA GLY A 675 -0.78 2.05 21.14
C GLY A 675 -1.77 2.79 22.07
N ASN A 676 -2.27 3.94 21.64
CA ASN A 676 -3.32 4.68 22.35
C ASN A 676 -4.70 4.41 21.73
N PHE A 677 -5.48 3.52 22.36
CA PHE A 677 -6.83 3.18 21.92
C PHE A 677 -7.89 4.05 22.62
N ASP A 678 -8.74 4.71 21.85
CA ASP A 678 -9.90 5.45 22.38
C ASP A 678 -11.00 4.45 22.78
N ARG A 679 -11.48 4.57 24.02
CA ARG A 679 -12.53 3.70 24.58
C ARG A 679 -13.91 4.33 24.56
N HIS A 680 -14.01 5.65 24.36
CA HIS A 680 -15.25 6.38 24.49
C HIS A 680 -15.82 6.73 23.11
N ASP A 681 -15.01 7.34 22.25
CA ASP A 681 -15.33 7.58 20.84
C ASP A 681 -14.41 6.70 19.98
N SER A 682 -14.47 5.39 20.19
CA SER A 682 -13.55 4.45 19.54
C SER A 682 -13.72 4.46 18.01
N GLY A 683 -12.59 4.43 17.30
CA GLY A 683 -12.55 4.24 15.85
C GLY A 683 -13.15 2.90 15.44
N VAL A 684 -13.11 1.87 16.30
CA VAL A 684 -13.81 0.60 16.07
C VAL A 684 -15.31 0.82 15.84
N ARG A 685 -15.96 1.61 16.71
CA ARG A 685 -17.39 1.95 16.58
C ARG A 685 -17.65 2.66 15.24
N ARG A 686 -16.83 3.66 14.91
CA ARG A 686 -16.96 4.40 13.64
C ARG A 686 -16.80 3.48 12.43
N ALA A 687 -15.83 2.57 12.44
CA ALA A 687 -15.61 1.61 11.36
C ALA A 687 -16.82 0.68 11.17
N MET A 688 -17.38 0.12 12.24
CA MET A 688 -18.60 -0.71 12.18
C MET A 688 -19.79 0.07 11.61
N CYS A 689 -20.06 1.27 12.15
CA CYS A 689 -21.17 2.10 11.67
C CYS A 689 -21.02 2.47 10.19
N ARG A 690 -19.79 2.77 9.73
CA ARG A 690 -19.50 3.07 8.32
C ARG A 690 -19.71 1.86 7.43
N ALA A 691 -19.30 0.67 7.84
CA ALA A 691 -19.51 -0.56 7.07
C ALA A 691 -21.00 -0.84 6.84
N VAL A 692 -21.81 -0.66 7.89
CA VAL A 692 -23.27 -0.81 7.83
C VAL A 692 -23.92 0.28 6.98
N GLN A 693 -23.48 1.53 7.14
CA GLN A 693 -23.96 2.65 6.33
C GLN A 693 -23.63 2.45 4.84
N HIS A 694 -22.41 2.02 4.54
CA HIS A 694 -21.96 1.75 3.16
C HIS A 694 -22.81 0.64 2.52
N ALA A 695 -23.15 -0.41 3.27
CA ALA A 695 -24.02 -1.47 2.76
C ALA A 695 -25.52 -1.10 2.69
N GLY A 696 -25.92 0.03 3.26
CA GLY A 696 -27.32 0.49 3.24
C GLY A 696 -28.29 -0.42 4.03
N ILE A 697 -27.82 -1.08 5.10
CA ILE A 697 -28.68 -1.93 5.94
C ILE A 697 -28.89 -1.35 7.34
N ASP A 698 -29.91 -1.84 8.04
CA ASP A 698 -30.09 -1.58 9.47
C ASP A 698 -29.08 -2.43 10.28
N ILE A 699 -28.41 -1.80 11.25
CA ILE A 699 -27.46 -2.44 12.16
C ILE A 699 -28.09 -3.62 12.92
N GLN A 700 -29.40 -3.58 13.18
CA GLN A 700 -30.15 -4.66 13.85
C GLN A 700 -30.18 -5.97 13.05
N LYS A 701 -29.87 -5.93 11.76
CA LYS A 701 -29.77 -7.13 10.91
C LYS A 701 -28.46 -7.88 11.11
N VAL A 702 -27.45 -7.31 11.77
CA VAL A 702 -26.17 -7.97 12.01
C VAL A 702 -26.34 -9.08 13.05
N ASN A 703 -26.10 -10.32 12.65
CA ASN A 703 -26.31 -11.50 13.51
C ASN A 703 -25.01 -11.99 14.16
N ALA A 704 -23.86 -11.64 13.60
CA ALA A 704 -22.55 -12.08 14.08
C ALA A 704 -21.48 -10.98 13.99
N ILE A 705 -20.54 -11.01 14.92
CA ILE A 705 -19.32 -10.20 14.90
C ILE A 705 -18.13 -11.15 15.01
N TRP A 706 -17.26 -11.12 14.01
CA TRP A 706 -15.96 -11.76 14.05
C TRP A 706 -14.95 -10.72 14.52
N ALA A 707 -14.70 -10.75 15.83
CA ALA A 707 -14.00 -9.70 16.53
C ALA A 707 -12.49 -9.76 16.30
N ASN A 708 -11.83 -8.61 16.40
CA ASN A 708 -10.38 -8.48 16.33
C ASN A 708 -9.67 -9.12 17.54
N GLN A 709 -10.41 -9.41 18.62
CA GLN A 709 -9.86 -9.86 19.91
C GLN A 709 -8.72 -10.87 19.78
N SER A 710 -7.54 -10.46 20.23
CA SER A 710 -6.29 -11.20 20.09
C SER A 710 -5.66 -11.59 21.42
N GLY A 711 -6.31 -11.21 22.53
CA GLY A 711 -5.74 -11.27 23.86
C GLY A 711 -4.88 -10.04 24.20
N PHE A 712 -4.82 -9.04 23.33
CA PHE A 712 -4.18 -7.75 23.62
C PHE A 712 -5.19 -6.80 24.28
N ARG A 713 -5.17 -6.80 25.62
CA ARG A 713 -6.19 -6.15 26.47
C ARG A 713 -6.57 -4.71 26.08
N PRO A 714 -5.64 -3.79 25.72
CA PRO A 714 -6.02 -2.44 25.32
C PRO A 714 -6.97 -2.41 24.11
N SER A 715 -6.66 -3.18 23.06
CA SER A 715 -7.50 -3.30 21.87
C SER A 715 -8.79 -4.07 22.15
N ASP A 716 -8.70 -5.20 22.87
CA ASP A 716 -9.87 -6.06 23.14
C ASP A 716 -10.95 -5.31 23.95
N LEU A 717 -10.52 -4.47 24.90
CA LEU A 717 -11.43 -3.67 25.72
C LEU A 717 -12.07 -2.53 24.92
N ALA A 718 -11.32 -1.87 24.04
CA ALA A 718 -11.87 -0.85 23.14
C ALA A 718 -12.93 -1.45 22.22
N GLU A 719 -12.64 -2.61 21.61
CA GLU A 719 -13.61 -3.31 20.76
C GLU A 719 -14.85 -3.78 21.52
N THR A 720 -14.68 -4.36 22.71
CA THR A 720 -15.82 -4.79 23.55
C THR A 720 -16.73 -3.62 23.90
N THR A 721 -16.14 -2.46 24.21
CA THR A 721 -16.90 -1.24 24.51
C THR A 721 -17.64 -0.73 23.28
N ALA A 722 -16.98 -0.74 22.11
CA ALA A 722 -17.58 -0.34 20.84
C ALA A 722 -18.79 -1.22 20.48
N ILE A 723 -18.66 -2.55 20.61
CA ILE A 723 -19.75 -3.50 20.34
C ILE A 723 -20.93 -3.20 21.25
N HIS A 724 -20.68 -3.03 22.56
CA HIS A 724 -21.75 -2.69 23.50
C HIS A 724 -22.45 -1.37 23.11
N GLN A 725 -21.70 -0.34 22.73
CA GLN A 725 -22.28 0.94 22.31
C GLN A 725 -23.13 0.84 21.04
N VAL A 726 -22.68 0.08 20.03
CA VAL A 726 -23.41 -0.07 18.76
C VAL A 726 -24.71 -0.84 18.95
N PHE A 727 -24.72 -1.88 19.78
CA PHE A 727 -25.85 -2.79 19.94
C PHE A 727 -26.61 -2.59 21.25
N GLN A 728 -26.44 -1.46 21.96
CA GLN A 728 -27.08 -1.20 23.25
C GLN A 728 -28.62 -1.17 23.18
N GLU A 729 -29.17 -0.76 22.03
CA GLU A 729 -30.61 -0.68 21.77
C GLU A 729 -31.14 -1.91 21.01
N SER A 730 -30.30 -2.92 20.77
CA SER A 730 -30.66 -4.12 20.02
C SER A 730 -31.49 -5.10 20.85
N GLU A 731 -32.60 -5.57 20.27
CA GLU A 731 -33.43 -6.61 20.89
C GLU A 731 -32.70 -7.96 20.96
N THR A 732 -31.87 -8.25 19.97
CA THR A 732 -31.02 -9.45 19.88
C THR A 732 -29.58 -9.06 19.66
N LEU A 733 -28.68 -9.52 20.54
CA LEU A 733 -27.25 -9.27 20.41
C LEU A 733 -26.61 -10.22 19.38
N PRO A 734 -25.66 -9.74 18.56
CA PRO A 734 -24.94 -10.60 17.64
C PRO A 734 -24.04 -11.59 18.38
N VAL A 735 -23.83 -12.77 17.78
CA VAL A 735 -22.88 -13.77 18.29
C VAL A 735 -21.46 -13.29 18.04
N ILE A 736 -20.61 -13.30 19.07
CA ILE A 736 -19.22 -12.87 18.96
C ILE A 736 -18.29 -14.07 18.80
N TYR A 737 -17.48 -14.06 17.75
CA TYR A 737 -16.46 -15.07 17.45
C TYR A 737 -15.05 -14.48 17.58
N THR A 738 -14.13 -15.23 18.20
CA THR A 738 -12.74 -14.78 18.48
C THR A 738 -11.69 -15.82 18.05
N PRO A 739 -11.53 -16.16 16.76
CA PRO A 739 -10.63 -17.23 16.31
C PRO A 739 -9.18 -17.07 16.79
N LYS A 740 -8.69 -15.83 16.84
CA LYS A 740 -7.31 -15.50 17.24
C LYS A 740 -6.99 -15.90 18.69
N THR A 741 -8.00 -16.07 19.56
CA THR A 741 -7.75 -16.56 20.93
C THR A 741 -7.37 -18.04 20.97
N LEU A 742 -7.67 -18.81 19.90
CA LEU A 742 -7.32 -20.22 19.75
C LEU A 742 -6.08 -20.43 18.88
N PHE A 743 -5.92 -19.60 17.84
CA PHE A 743 -4.86 -19.79 16.84
C PHE A 743 -3.68 -18.82 16.98
N GLY A 744 -3.80 -17.81 17.83
CA GLY A 744 -2.88 -16.68 17.95
C GLY A 744 -3.25 -15.53 17.00
N GLU A 745 -2.60 -14.37 17.17
CA GLU A 745 -2.66 -13.22 16.28
C GLU A 745 -1.65 -13.39 15.14
N PRO A 746 -2.11 -13.69 13.90
CA PRO A 746 -1.24 -13.85 12.75
C PRO A 746 -0.87 -12.51 12.11
N VAL A 747 -0.72 -11.47 12.93
CA VAL A 747 -0.39 -10.09 12.54
C VAL A 747 -1.34 -9.58 11.45
N GLY A 748 -0.89 -9.36 10.22
CA GLY A 748 -1.68 -8.81 9.14
C GLY A 748 -2.76 -9.75 8.62
N VAL A 749 -2.71 -11.04 8.93
CA VAL A 749 -3.62 -12.06 8.38
C VAL A 749 -4.97 -12.10 9.11
N GLY A 750 -5.05 -11.52 10.31
CA GLY A 750 -6.16 -11.69 11.24
C GLY A 750 -7.55 -11.36 10.67
N GLY A 751 -7.70 -10.22 10.02
CA GLY A 751 -8.98 -9.81 9.40
C GLY A 751 -9.40 -10.73 8.24
N ALA A 752 -8.44 -11.22 7.46
CA ALA A 752 -8.70 -12.15 6.36
C ALA A 752 -9.09 -13.55 6.90
N LEU A 753 -8.44 -14.02 7.96
CA LEU A 753 -8.80 -15.26 8.65
C LEU A 753 -10.22 -15.22 9.19
N ASN A 754 -10.59 -14.13 9.87
CA ASN A 754 -11.95 -13.94 10.37
C ASN A 754 -12.97 -13.94 9.22
N THR A 755 -12.65 -13.30 8.10
CA THR A 755 -13.50 -13.30 6.89
C THR A 755 -13.68 -14.71 6.33
N ALA A 756 -12.59 -15.48 6.20
CA ALA A 756 -12.64 -16.85 5.69
C ALA A 756 -13.51 -17.77 6.58
N LEU A 757 -13.37 -17.67 7.90
CA LEU A 757 -14.15 -18.48 8.85
C LEU A 757 -15.62 -18.06 8.91
N ALA A 758 -15.92 -16.76 8.78
CA ALA A 758 -17.29 -16.26 8.67
C ALA A 758 -18.01 -16.83 7.44
N LEU A 759 -17.36 -16.78 6.29
CA LEU A 759 -17.91 -17.35 5.05
C LEU A 759 -18.06 -18.87 5.13
N LYS A 760 -17.13 -19.55 5.80
CA LYS A 760 -17.20 -21.00 6.02
C LYS A 760 -18.33 -21.40 6.96
N SER A 761 -18.62 -20.61 8.00
CA SER A 761 -19.66 -20.96 8.99
C SER A 761 -21.03 -21.15 8.36
N TRP A 762 -21.40 -20.28 7.41
CA TRP A 762 -22.67 -20.38 6.71
C TRP A 762 -22.83 -21.64 5.85
N GLN A 763 -21.73 -22.26 5.43
CA GLN A 763 -21.77 -23.52 4.68
C GLN A 763 -21.96 -24.74 5.57
N CYS A 764 -21.66 -24.61 6.86
CA CYS A 764 -21.76 -25.69 7.85
C CYS A 764 -23.03 -25.61 8.69
N GLU A 765 -23.73 -24.48 8.66
CA GLU A 765 -25.03 -24.30 9.29
C GLU A 765 -26.15 -24.97 8.47
N GLN A 766 -27.21 -25.43 9.15
CA GLN A 766 -28.43 -25.86 8.47
C GLN A 766 -28.97 -24.70 7.62
N PRO A 767 -29.59 -24.98 6.45
CA PRO A 767 -30.25 -23.94 5.66
C PRO A 767 -31.19 -23.15 6.56
N SER A 768 -31.03 -21.83 6.52
CA SER A 768 -32.00 -20.93 7.14
C SER A 768 -33.32 -21.01 6.37
N SER A 769 -34.38 -20.41 6.91
CA SER A 769 -35.65 -20.39 6.17
C SER A 769 -35.44 -19.76 4.78
N PRO A 770 -36.10 -20.25 3.70
CA PRO A 770 -35.93 -19.68 2.37
C PRO A 770 -36.10 -18.16 2.39
N GLY A 771 -35.09 -17.42 1.90
CA GLY A 771 -35.07 -15.95 1.88
C GLY A 771 -34.49 -15.25 3.12
N GLU A 772 -34.07 -15.96 4.17
CA GLU A 772 -33.44 -15.36 5.34
C GLU A 772 -31.95 -15.03 5.07
N GLN A 773 -31.60 -13.74 5.05
CA GLN A 773 -30.23 -13.27 4.85
C GLN A 773 -29.53 -13.05 6.19
N LYS A 774 -28.31 -13.59 6.33
CA LYS A 774 -27.45 -13.39 7.50
C LYS A 774 -26.39 -12.34 7.20
N TYR A 775 -26.10 -11.50 8.20
CA TYR A 775 -25.08 -10.48 8.12
C TYR A 775 -24.04 -10.65 9.23
N ALA A 776 -22.77 -10.46 8.87
CA ALA A 776 -21.66 -10.53 9.81
C ALA A 776 -20.73 -9.34 9.65
N LEU A 777 -20.35 -8.71 10.76
CA LEU A 777 -19.27 -7.73 10.80
C LEU A 777 -17.93 -8.43 11.06
N ILE A 778 -16.90 -8.07 10.30
CA ILE A 778 -15.54 -8.55 10.50
C ILE A 778 -14.67 -7.38 10.94
N ASN A 779 -14.27 -7.36 12.20
CA ASN A 779 -13.43 -6.30 12.73
C ASN A 779 -11.95 -6.68 12.65
N SER A 780 -11.12 -5.69 12.32
CA SER A 780 -9.67 -5.79 12.33
C SER A 780 -9.07 -4.47 12.80
N SER A 781 -8.10 -4.52 13.72
CA SER A 781 -7.48 -3.32 14.27
C SER A 781 -5.96 -3.43 14.23
N THR A 782 -5.30 -2.31 13.96
CA THR A 782 -3.85 -2.17 14.13
C THR A 782 -3.51 -1.95 15.61
N LEU A 783 -2.21 -2.05 15.93
CA LEU A 783 -1.74 -1.70 17.26
C LEU A 783 -1.71 -0.18 17.52
N GLY A 784 -1.82 0.67 16.50
CA GLY A 784 -1.86 2.14 16.64
C GLY A 784 -3.22 2.79 16.42
N GLY A 785 -4.30 2.02 16.57
CA GLY A 785 -5.66 2.57 16.61
C GLY A 785 -6.24 2.89 15.23
N THR A 786 -5.82 2.19 14.18
CA THR A 786 -6.53 2.16 12.89
C THR A 786 -7.42 0.93 12.83
N HIS A 787 -8.67 1.12 12.42
CA HIS A 787 -9.74 0.12 12.51
C HIS A 787 -10.44 -0.07 11.17
N PHE A 788 -10.71 -1.33 10.87
CA PHE A 788 -11.44 -1.80 9.70
C PHE A 788 -12.64 -2.61 10.16
N SER A 789 -13.76 -2.45 9.47
CA SER A 789 -14.90 -3.34 9.60
C SER A 789 -15.43 -3.69 8.22
N LEU A 790 -15.54 -4.99 7.91
CA LEU A 790 -16.17 -5.48 6.69
C LEU A 790 -17.58 -5.96 7.02
N LEU A 791 -18.55 -5.69 6.15
CA LEU A 791 -19.89 -6.26 6.26
C LEU A 791 -20.08 -7.34 5.21
N LEU A 792 -20.28 -8.57 5.68
CA LEU A 792 -20.56 -9.72 4.85
C LEU A 792 -22.05 -10.03 4.85
N ARG A 793 -22.53 -10.55 3.71
CA ARG A 793 -23.88 -11.10 3.55
C ARG A 793 -23.82 -12.54 3.05
N SER A 794 -24.63 -13.42 3.64
CA SER A 794 -24.79 -14.79 3.16
C SER A 794 -25.43 -14.83 1.78
N TYR A 795 -24.90 -15.65 0.87
CA TYR A 795 -25.46 -15.82 -0.47
C TYR A 795 -26.39 -17.04 -0.54
N GLN A 796 -27.57 -16.89 -1.14
CA GLN A 796 -28.51 -18.00 -1.40
C GLN A 796 -28.72 -18.13 -2.92
N GLU A 797 -28.71 -19.37 -3.44
CA GLU A 797 -28.83 -19.65 -4.88
C GLU A 797 -30.20 -19.26 -5.47
N GLU A 798 -31.24 -19.03 -4.68
CA GLU A 798 -32.56 -18.62 -5.18
C GLU A 798 -32.59 -17.20 -5.79
N GLU A 799 -31.52 -16.39 -5.64
CA GLU A 799 -31.32 -15.12 -6.38
C GLU A 799 -31.03 -15.32 -7.89
N ILE A 800 -31.11 -16.55 -8.41
CA ILE A 800 -30.84 -16.92 -9.82
C ILE A 800 -32.08 -16.71 -10.74
N ALA A 801 -33.28 -16.51 -10.17
CA ALA A 801 -34.54 -16.50 -10.95
C ALA A 801 -35.25 -15.14 -11.11
N LEU A 802 -34.62 -14.04 -10.69
CA LEU A 802 -35.09 -12.65 -10.87
C LEU A 802 -34.00 -11.82 -11.55
#